data_AF-A0A1B6Z492-F1
#
_entry.id   AF-A0A1B6Z492-F1
#
_cell.length_a   1.000
_cell.length_b   1.000
_cell.length_c   1.000
_cell.angle_alpha   90.00
_cell.angle_beta   90.00
_cell.angle_gamma   90.00
#
_symmetry.space_group_name_H-M   'P 1'
#
loop_
_entity.id
_entity.type
_entity.pdbx_description
1 polymer ?
#
loop_
_entity_poly.entity_id
_entity_poly.type
_entity_poly.pdbx_seq_one_letter_code
_entity_poly.pdbx_strand_id
1 'polypeptide(L)'
;MKYHLLAGATLIALATTPTFARPMTPEDILNIKNASDLAVSPDGKGVAIGVSEMPDIDNGAKNGTSERRLHVGSAANALKAFLPEDMNVSGLEYSPDGNMISFLWKPDGDDAKRALYGIPVDGGGHQKLASIDDSNVTAYAWAPDSQTIYVRASAATDKARKKESKAGFDAIIYEEEQKFPRLFAVDVNAADDADPREIKVDGKIIAMRVSQDGRWLAVAAAPTTQVDDELTSTRVHIIDATSGARKASVETPGKIGDFEIDSSGKTLSLIAAVDKHDPAATTLYLVDTASGAFRPVTEGQANAAVDTEWMGDGRLAVAMHVGAQSELRFYDARGRLRNTVDAGELILRSIEAGGGKLAAIADAPSHPRELFVLERNRFTRWSDNNAWLTDIDMGTQRAIRYTARDGQEVEGIVIEPVGGAPAGGAPTIFRVHGGPEAHDSNGWLTNYSGPGQVAAGKGYTVFYPNYRGSTAYGTAFSKQHQNDYAGKEFNDLVDAIAPLQAMGLTNKDKVGITGGSYGGYASAWGATALSEHFAAAVMFVGISNQISKFGTTDIPNEMYLVHSRKWPWEDWQGMLDVSPIYHVDKAKTPILIMHGAEDTRVAPSQSYELYRNIKVRTDTPVRLVLYPGEGHGNRKAAAQYDYNVRMLRWMDTYLKGSGAEMPPERIELPAGFVGTSDAKSED
;
A
#
# COMPACT_ATOMS: atom_id res chain seq x y z
N MET A 1 -52.92 -42.72 -44.17
CA MET A 1 -53.06 -41.39 -43.54
C MET A 1 -52.17 -41.38 -42.31
N LYS A 2 -51.11 -40.57 -42.31
CA LYS A 2 -50.05 -40.57 -41.29
C LYS A 2 -50.57 -39.96 -39.98
N TYR A 3 -50.48 -40.69 -38.88
CA TYR A 3 -50.67 -40.19 -37.52
C TYR A 3 -49.37 -39.56 -37.03
N HIS A 4 -49.39 -38.28 -36.72
CA HIS A 4 -48.26 -37.59 -36.07
C HIS A 4 -48.43 -37.70 -34.54
N LEU A 5 -47.49 -38.39 -33.89
CA LEU A 5 -47.28 -38.34 -32.44
C LEU A 5 -46.71 -36.97 -32.06
N LEU A 6 -47.40 -36.27 -31.14
CA LEU A 6 -46.84 -35.14 -30.41
C LEU A 6 -46.04 -35.66 -29.21
N ALA A 7 -44.72 -35.46 -29.25
CA ALA A 7 -43.84 -35.66 -28.10
C ALA A 7 -43.90 -34.41 -27.20
N GLY A 8 -44.37 -34.57 -25.97
CA GLY A 8 -44.34 -33.52 -24.95
C GLY A 8 -42.92 -33.39 -24.38
N ALA A 9 -42.27 -32.26 -24.65
CA ALA A 9 -41.04 -31.88 -23.96
C ALA A 9 -41.38 -31.44 -22.54
N THR A 10 -40.93 -32.21 -21.55
CA THR A 10 -41.03 -31.84 -20.14
C THR A 10 -39.86 -30.91 -19.82
N LEU A 11 -40.15 -29.62 -19.62
CA LEU A 11 -39.20 -28.66 -19.06
C LEU A 11 -38.89 -29.07 -17.61
N ILE A 12 -37.70 -29.59 -17.38
CA ILE A 12 -37.13 -29.72 -16.03
C ILE A 12 -36.66 -28.32 -15.64
N ALA A 13 -37.45 -27.63 -14.83
CA ALA A 13 -37.01 -26.41 -14.16
C ALA A 13 -35.89 -26.79 -13.18
N LEU A 14 -34.66 -26.38 -13.49
CA LEU A 14 -33.56 -26.36 -12.53
C LEU A 14 -33.94 -25.37 -11.43
N ALA A 15 -34.35 -25.90 -10.27
CA ALA A 15 -34.54 -25.11 -9.08
C ALA A 15 -33.17 -24.57 -8.65
N THR A 16 -32.91 -23.29 -8.89
CA THR A 16 -31.80 -22.57 -8.26
C THR A 16 -32.10 -22.47 -6.77
N THR A 17 -31.48 -23.32 -5.96
CA THR A 17 -31.48 -23.15 -4.51
C THR A 17 -30.82 -21.81 -4.20
N PRO A 18 -31.45 -20.89 -3.43
CA PRO A 18 -30.79 -19.68 -3.01
C PRO A 18 -29.53 -20.05 -2.23
N THR A 19 -28.38 -19.56 -2.69
CA THR A 19 -27.14 -19.63 -1.92
C THR A 19 -27.32 -18.74 -0.71
N PHE A 20 -27.33 -19.35 0.48
CA PHE A 20 -27.29 -18.57 1.72
C PHE A 20 -25.93 -17.88 1.81
N ALA A 21 -25.94 -16.61 2.22
CA ALA A 21 -24.71 -15.88 2.50
C ALA A 21 -23.86 -16.66 3.52
N ARG A 22 -22.53 -16.58 3.36
CA ARG A 22 -21.57 -17.33 4.18
C ARG A 22 -20.50 -16.40 4.75
N PRO A 23 -19.83 -16.76 5.86
CA PRO A 23 -18.64 -16.06 6.31
C PRO A 23 -17.52 -16.08 5.26
N MET A 24 -16.68 -15.05 5.26
CA MET A 24 -15.48 -14.97 4.42
C MET A 24 -14.41 -15.96 4.86
N THR A 25 -13.67 -16.55 3.91
CA THR A 25 -12.57 -17.49 4.14
C THR A 25 -11.21 -16.93 3.66
N PRO A 26 -10.07 -17.54 4.03
CA PRO A 26 -8.77 -17.15 3.49
C PRO A 26 -8.66 -17.21 1.96
N GLU A 27 -9.34 -18.16 1.32
CA GLU A 27 -9.36 -18.33 -0.14
C GLU A 27 -10.01 -17.13 -0.82
N ASP A 28 -11.07 -16.58 -0.22
CA ASP A 28 -11.76 -15.39 -0.74
C ASP A 28 -10.84 -14.18 -0.91
N ILE A 29 -9.77 -14.07 -0.09
CA ILE A 29 -8.79 -12.98 -0.20
C ILE A 29 -8.07 -13.01 -1.55
N LEU A 30 -7.80 -14.19 -2.10
CA LEU A 30 -7.14 -14.35 -3.40
C LEU A 30 -8.03 -13.86 -4.55
N ASN A 31 -9.35 -13.91 -4.36
CA ASN A 31 -10.37 -13.49 -5.32
C ASN A 31 -10.69 -11.99 -5.27
N ILE A 32 -10.15 -11.25 -4.30
CA ILE A 32 -10.38 -9.81 -4.18
C ILE A 32 -9.71 -9.08 -5.33
N LYS A 33 -10.51 -8.29 -6.05
CA LYS A 33 -10.05 -7.37 -7.10
C LYS A 33 -10.03 -5.95 -6.57
N ASN A 34 -9.03 -5.17 -6.98
CA ASN A 34 -8.94 -3.76 -6.62
C ASN A 34 -8.82 -2.89 -7.86
N ALA A 35 -9.61 -1.81 -7.92
CA ALA A 35 -9.34 -0.71 -8.81
C ALA A 35 -8.04 0.01 -8.39
N SER A 36 -7.25 0.41 -9.38
CA SER A 36 -5.94 1.05 -9.31
C SER A 36 -5.70 1.86 -10.58
N ASP A 37 -4.59 2.60 -10.67
CA ASP A 37 -4.16 3.35 -11.86
C ASP A 37 -5.31 4.09 -12.56
N LEU A 38 -5.75 5.21 -11.97
CA LEU A 38 -6.89 5.99 -12.48
C LEU A 38 -6.43 7.00 -13.52
N ALA A 39 -7.10 7.06 -14.67
CA ALA A 39 -6.94 8.12 -15.66
C ALA A 39 -8.31 8.59 -16.18
N VAL A 40 -8.49 9.90 -16.34
CA VAL A 40 -9.71 10.50 -16.92
C VAL A 40 -9.35 11.13 -18.26
N SER A 41 -10.20 10.95 -19.28
CA SER A 41 -9.92 11.52 -20.59
C SER A 41 -9.91 13.07 -20.52
N PRO A 42 -9.12 13.75 -21.37
CA PRO A 42 -9.06 15.21 -21.38
C PRO A 42 -10.42 15.90 -21.59
N ASP A 43 -11.34 15.25 -22.31
CA ASP A 43 -12.71 15.72 -22.53
C ASP A 43 -13.72 15.27 -21.44
N GLY A 44 -13.26 14.50 -20.45
CA GLY A 44 -14.03 14.02 -19.30
C GLY A 44 -15.04 12.91 -19.63
N LYS A 45 -15.09 12.41 -20.86
CA LYS A 45 -16.09 11.40 -21.28
C LYS A 45 -15.66 9.98 -20.99
N GLY A 46 -14.37 9.69 -20.98
CA GLY A 46 -13.79 8.37 -20.70
C GLY A 46 -13.09 8.33 -19.35
N VAL A 47 -13.11 7.15 -18.73
CA VAL A 47 -12.29 6.81 -17.57
C VAL A 47 -11.62 5.47 -17.83
N ALA A 48 -10.34 5.38 -17.52
CA ALA A 48 -9.54 4.17 -17.53
C ALA A 48 -9.10 3.84 -16.10
N ILE A 49 -9.19 2.57 -15.73
CA ILE A 49 -8.66 2.04 -14.47
C ILE A 49 -7.89 0.75 -14.72
N GLY A 50 -6.90 0.48 -13.89
CA GLY A 50 -6.31 -0.83 -13.75
C GLY A 50 -7.10 -1.66 -12.73
N VAL A 51 -7.52 -2.87 -13.08
CA VAL A 51 -8.10 -3.83 -12.13
C VAL A 51 -7.03 -4.84 -11.77
N SER A 52 -6.58 -4.85 -10.52
CA SER A 52 -5.56 -5.78 -10.03
C SER A 52 -6.17 -6.98 -9.31
N GLU A 53 -5.66 -8.17 -9.58
CA GLU A 53 -6.05 -9.44 -8.95
C GLU A 53 -4.83 -10.34 -8.72
N MET A 54 -4.91 -11.28 -7.77
CA MET A 54 -3.87 -12.28 -7.56
C MET A 54 -4.07 -13.45 -8.54
N PRO A 55 -2.99 -14.16 -8.94
CA PRO A 55 -3.14 -15.42 -9.67
C PRO A 55 -4.01 -16.41 -8.89
N ASP A 56 -4.92 -17.07 -9.62
CA ASP A 56 -5.89 -18.06 -9.11
C ASP A 56 -5.20 -19.41 -8.80
N ILE A 57 -4.35 -19.38 -7.76
CA ILE A 57 -3.50 -20.52 -7.38
C ILE A 57 -4.29 -21.70 -6.79
N ASP A 58 -5.52 -21.49 -6.34
CA ASP A 58 -6.42 -22.54 -5.88
C ASP A 58 -7.07 -23.32 -7.04
N ASN A 59 -7.15 -22.72 -8.24
CA ASN A 59 -7.66 -23.36 -9.45
C ASN A 59 -6.58 -23.61 -10.54
N GLY A 60 -5.32 -23.77 -10.14
CA GLY A 60 -4.24 -24.26 -11.02
C GLY A 60 -3.39 -23.19 -11.69
N ALA A 61 -3.62 -21.90 -11.43
CA ALA A 61 -2.73 -20.84 -11.93
C ALA A 61 -1.35 -20.93 -11.28
N LYS A 62 -0.30 -20.52 -12.00
CA LYS A 62 1.06 -20.49 -11.46
C LYS A 62 1.16 -19.49 -10.32
N ASN A 63 1.93 -19.84 -9.30
CA ASN A 63 2.23 -18.93 -8.20
C ASN A 63 3.01 -17.72 -8.76
N GLY A 64 2.49 -16.52 -8.47
CA GLY A 64 3.03 -15.28 -9.00
C GLY A 64 2.55 -14.08 -8.18
N THR A 65 2.91 -12.89 -8.65
CA THR A 65 2.46 -11.63 -8.07
C THR A 65 1.15 -11.17 -8.69
N SER A 66 0.51 -10.16 -8.11
CA SER A 66 -0.69 -9.55 -8.69
C SER A 66 -0.51 -9.15 -10.15
N GLU A 67 -1.53 -9.40 -10.96
CA GLU A 67 -1.66 -8.96 -12.34
C GLU A 67 -2.65 -7.81 -12.42
N ARG A 68 -2.48 -6.92 -13.40
CA ARG A 68 -3.36 -5.76 -13.58
C ARG A 68 -3.81 -5.64 -15.03
N ARG A 69 -5.13 -5.49 -15.20
CA ARG A 69 -5.79 -5.36 -16.51
C ARG A 69 -6.38 -3.98 -16.71
N LEU A 70 -6.22 -3.42 -17.92
CA LEU A 70 -6.81 -2.13 -18.29
C LEU A 70 -8.32 -2.29 -18.55
N HIS A 71 -9.13 -1.53 -17.80
CA HIS A 71 -10.57 -1.42 -17.99
C HIS A 71 -10.94 0.03 -18.35
N VAL A 72 -11.81 0.20 -19.36
CA VAL A 72 -12.20 1.53 -19.88
C VAL A 72 -13.71 1.63 -19.97
N GLY A 73 -14.26 2.81 -19.70
CA GLY A 73 -15.69 3.06 -19.77
C GLY A 73 -16.06 4.53 -19.69
N SER A 74 -17.31 4.86 -20.02
CA SER A 74 -17.83 6.23 -20.08
C SER A 74 -19.10 6.45 -19.24
N ALA A 75 -19.56 5.40 -18.56
CA ALA A 75 -20.74 5.43 -17.70
C ALA A 75 -20.61 4.42 -16.55
N ALA A 76 -21.45 4.58 -15.54
CA ALA A 76 -21.51 3.67 -14.41
C ALA A 76 -21.77 2.22 -14.85
N ASN A 77 -21.03 1.27 -14.28
CA ASN A 77 -21.11 -0.17 -14.54
C ASN A 77 -20.91 -0.56 -16.01
N ALA A 78 -20.23 0.28 -16.79
CA ALA A 78 -19.96 0.07 -18.21
C ALA A 78 -18.45 -0.04 -18.53
N LEU A 79 -17.62 -0.28 -17.52
CA LEU A 79 -16.20 -0.56 -17.69
C LEU A 79 -15.99 -1.93 -18.34
N LYS A 80 -15.08 -2.01 -19.31
CA LYS A 80 -14.74 -3.24 -20.02
C LYS A 80 -13.23 -3.40 -20.12
N ALA A 81 -12.76 -4.64 -20.00
CA ALA A 81 -11.38 -4.97 -20.34
C ALA A 81 -11.08 -4.49 -21.77
N PHE A 82 -9.99 -3.74 -21.92
CA PHE A 82 -9.64 -3.04 -23.17
C PHE A 82 -8.41 -3.64 -23.86
N LEU A 83 -7.76 -4.62 -23.22
CA LEU A 83 -6.60 -5.34 -23.71
C LEU A 83 -6.81 -6.86 -23.55
N PRO A 84 -6.03 -7.69 -24.29
CA PRO A 84 -5.94 -9.13 -24.05
C PRO A 84 -5.71 -9.50 -22.58
N GLU A 85 -6.24 -10.66 -22.15
CA GLU A 85 -6.24 -11.08 -20.74
C GLU A 85 -4.85 -11.37 -20.16
N ASP A 86 -3.89 -11.73 -21.03
CA ASP A 86 -2.50 -12.05 -20.71
C ASP A 86 -1.59 -10.81 -20.57
N MET A 87 -2.13 -9.60 -20.82
CA MET A 87 -1.37 -8.37 -20.69
C MET A 87 -1.46 -7.77 -19.28
N ASN A 88 -0.38 -7.94 -18.51
CA ASN A 88 -0.20 -7.28 -17.21
C ASN A 88 0.37 -5.86 -17.38
N VAL A 89 -0.48 -4.84 -17.22
CA VAL A 89 -0.16 -3.43 -17.54
C VAL A 89 -0.16 -2.52 -16.31
N SER A 90 0.50 -1.37 -16.41
CA SER A 90 0.56 -0.39 -15.31
C SER A 90 0.75 1.03 -15.81
N GLY A 91 0.53 2.03 -14.95
CA GLY A 91 0.79 3.45 -15.26
C GLY A 91 -0.08 3.90 -16.42
N LEU A 92 -1.39 3.95 -16.20
CA LEU A 92 -2.36 4.30 -17.24
C LEU A 92 -2.45 5.83 -17.37
N GLU A 93 -2.38 6.35 -18.59
CA GLU A 93 -2.64 7.77 -18.88
C GLU A 93 -3.42 7.88 -20.20
N TYR A 94 -4.26 8.91 -20.34
CA TYR A 94 -4.74 9.32 -21.65
C TYR A 94 -3.71 10.24 -22.31
N SER A 95 -3.53 10.13 -23.63
CA SER A 95 -2.82 11.16 -24.37
C SER A 95 -3.56 12.51 -24.24
N PRO A 96 -2.86 13.66 -24.25
CA PRO A 96 -3.51 14.97 -24.06
C PRO A 96 -4.54 15.33 -25.13
N ASP A 97 -4.43 14.76 -26.34
CA ASP A 97 -5.43 14.88 -27.40
C ASP A 97 -6.64 13.93 -27.23
N GLY A 98 -6.58 13.02 -26.26
CA GLY A 98 -7.62 12.05 -25.92
C GLY A 98 -7.72 10.86 -26.87
N ASN A 99 -6.82 10.73 -27.85
CA ASN A 99 -6.91 9.71 -28.90
C ASN A 99 -6.32 8.35 -28.50
N MET A 100 -5.49 8.30 -27.46
CA MET A 100 -4.85 7.08 -26.98
C MET A 100 -4.97 6.91 -25.47
N ILE A 101 -4.95 5.64 -25.04
CA ILE A 101 -4.64 5.26 -23.66
C ILE A 101 -3.26 4.61 -23.68
N SER A 102 -2.31 5.18 -22.96
CA SER A 102 -0.96 4.66 -22.81
C SER A 102 -0.80 3.85 -21.53
N PHE A 103 0.16 2.91 -21.55
CA PHE A 103 0.44 2.02 -20.45
C PHE A 103 1.83 1.39 -20.56
N LEU A 104 2.43 1.07 -19.42
CA LEU A 104 3.66 0.30 -19.32
C LEU A 104 3.36 -1.19 -19.40
N TRP A 105 4.08 -1.89 -20.27
CA TRP A 105 3.98 -3.34 -20.42
C TRP A 105 5.34 -3.96 -20.71
N LYS A 106 5.57 -5.15 -20.15
CA LYS A 106 6.71 -5.99 -20.46
C LYS A 106 6.18 -7.25 -21.15
N PRO A 107 6.47 -7.46 -22.45
CA PRO A 107 6.16 -8.71 -23.13
C PRO A 107 6.87 -9.90 -22.49
N ASP A 108 6.35 -11.10 -22.73
CA ASP A 108 7.01 -12.33 -22.34
C ASP A 108 8.35 -12.53 -23.06
N GLY A 109 9.28 -13.21 -22.40
CA GLY A 109 10.62 -13.51 -22.91
C GLY A 109 11.75 -12.96 -22.04
N ASP A 110 12.84 -13.70 -21.95
CA ASP A 110 13.95 -13.41 -21.02
C ASP A 110 14.67 -12.10 -21.35
N ASP A 111 14.75 -11.74 -22.64
CA ASP A 111 15.39 -10.50 -23.12
C ASP A 111 14.40 -9.33 -23.29
N ALA A 112 13.10 -9.55 -23.06
CA ALA A 112 12.10 -8.51 -23.19
C ALA A 112 12.28 -7.43 -22.10
N LYS A 113 12.11 -6.17 -22.49
CA LYS A 113 12.16 -5.03 -21.57
C LYS A 113 10.81 -4.35 -21.49
N ARG A 114 10.50 -3.83 -20.30
CA ARG A 114 9.32 -3.00 -20.12
C ARG A 114 9.46 -1.73 -20.95
N ALA A 115 8.46 -1.46 -21.76
CA ALA A 115 8.38 -0.30 -22.64
C ALA A 115 7.03 0.39 -22.46
N LEU A 116 6.89 1.56 -23.06
CA LEU A 116 5.64 2.29 -23.13
C LEU A 116 4.87 1.86 -24.39
N TYR A 117 3.61 1.52 -24.21
CA TYR A 117 2.68 1.17 -25.25
C TYR A 117 1.46 2.10 -25.20
N GLY A 118 0.71 2.15 -26.30
CA GLY A 118 -0.55 2.86 -26.39
C GLY A 118 -1.56 2.13 -27.24
N ILE A 119 -2.83 2.33 -26.96
CA ILE A 119 -3.96 1.80 -27.73
C ILE A 119 -4.92 2.94 -28.12
N PRO A 120 -5.36 3.03 -29.38
CA PRO A 120 -6.35 4.02 -29.81
C PRO A 120 -7.69 3.84 -29.08
N VAL A 121 -8.32 4.93 -28.67
CA VAL A 121 -9.61 4.89 -27.95
C VAL A 121 -10.79 4.50 -28.84
N ASP A 122 -10.67 4.70 -30.15
CA ASP A 122 -11.68 4.41 -31.17
C ASP A 122 -11.54 3.01 -31.80
N GLY A 123 -10.52 2.26 -31.39
CA GLY A 123 -10.27 0.87 -31.79
C GLY A 123 -9.04 0.70 -32.67
N GLY A 124 -8.37 -0.44 -32.54
CA GLY A 124 -7.11 -0.76 -33.20
C GLY A 124 -6.26 -1.71 -32.37
N GLY A 125 -5.07 -2.06 -32.87
CA GLY A 125 -4.07 -2.78 -32.08
C GLY A 125 -3.31 -1.83 -31.15
N HIS A 126 -2.80 -2.34 -30.04
CA HIS A 126 -1.81 -1.59 -29.26
C HIS A 126 -0.50 -1.48 -30.04
N GLN A 127 0.23 -0.38 -29.83
CA GLN A 127 1.52 -0.10 -30.46
C GLN A 127 2.54 0.34 -29.42
N LYS A 128 3.82 0.06 -29.67
CA LYS A 128 4.91 0.56 -28.83
C LYS A 128 5.11 2.05 -29.13
N LEU A 129 5.12 2.88 -28.09
CA LEU A 129 5.32 4.33 -28.20
C LEU A 129 6.75 4.75 -27.83
N ALA A 130 7.37 4.08 -26.85
CA ALA A 130 8.73 4.39 -26.43
C ALA A 130 9.42 3.19 -25.77
N SER A 131 10.71 3.00 -26.07
CA SER A 131 11.58 2.05 -25.38
C SER A 131 12.98 2.63 -25.19
N ILE A 132 13.73 2.10 -24.22
CA ILE A 132 15.13 2.44 -24.00
C ILE A 132 15.97 1.16 -24.12
N ASP A 133 16.86 1.11 -25.09
CA ASP A 133 17.55 -0.12 -25.52
C ASP A 133 18.25 -0.90 -24.40
N ASP A 134 18.83 -0.22 -23.43
CA ASP A 134 19.63 -0.81 -22.36
C ASP A 134 18.89 -0.91 -21.01
N SER A 135 17.61 -0.53 -20.94
CA SER A 135 16.88 -0.29 -19.67
C SER A 135 15.37 -0.57 -19.74
N ASN A 136 14.71 -0.73 -18.59
CA ASN A 136 13.26 -0.80 -18.52
C ASN A 136 12.66 0.60 -18.35
N VAL A 137 11.63 0.95 -19.12
CA VAL A 137 10.80 2.14 -18.84
C VAL A 137 10.00 1.88 -17.56
N THR A 138 9.97 2.83 -16.63
CA THR A 138 9.45 2.64 -15.26
C THR A 138 8.40 3.66 -14.83
N ALA A 139 8.32 4.79 -15.50
CA ALA A 139 7.30 5.81 -15.40
C ALA A 139 7.39 6.68 -16.65
N TYR A 140 6.33 7.41 -16.96
CA TYR A 140 6.32 8.37 -18.05
C TYR A 140 5.36 9.51 -17.72
N ALA A 141 5.38 10.56 -18.55
CA ALA A 141 4.39 11.62 -18.55
C ALA A 141 4.32 12.24 -19.94
N TRP A 142 3.10 12.46 -20.45
CA TRP A 142 2.90 13.13 -21.73
C TRP A 142 3.23 14.62 -21.67
N ALA A 143 3.84 15.14 -22.74
CA ALA A 143 3.83 16.56 -23.00
C ALA A 143 2.48 16.98 -23.62
N PRO A 144 2.02 18.22 -23.39
CA PRO A 144 0.72 18.69 -23.89
C PRO A 144 0.55 18.70 -25.42
N ASP A 145 1.64 18.54 -26.18
CA ASP A 145 1.63 18.46 -27.64
C ASP A 145 1.20 17.10 -28.20
N SER A 146 1.01 16.09 -27.33
CA SER A 146 0.71 14.69 -27.69
C SER A 146 1.75 14.04 -28.62
N GLN A 147 2.96 14.62 -28.70
CA GLN A 147 4.06 14.13 -29.53
C GLN A 147 5.26 13.77 -28.68
N THR A 148 5.55 14.55 -27.64
CA THR A 148 6.67 14.29 -26.74
C THR A 148 6.20 13.52 -25.51
N ILE A 149 6.95 12.48 -25.13
CA ILE A 149 6.79 11.75 -23.87
C ILE A 149 8.10 11.82 -23.08
N TYR A 150 7.99 12.19 -21.81
CA TYR A 150 9.09 12.08 -20.87
C TYR A 150 9.06 10.70 -20.22
N VAL A 151 10.15 9.95 -20.30
CA VAL A 151 10.24 8.58 -19.77
C VAL A 151 11.34 8.45 -18.73
N ARG A 152 11.02 7.86 -17.57
CA ARG A 152 12.02 7.42 -16.59
C ARG A 152 12.37 5.98 -16.88
N ALA A 153 13.63 5.74 -17.24
CA ALA A 153 14.19 4.41 -17.40
C ALA A 153 14.94 3.97 -16.14
N SER A 154 15.03 2.66 -15.90
CA SER A 154 15.99 2.10 -14.94
C SER A 154 17.42 2.49 -15.30
N ALA A 155 18.35 2.25 -14.39
CA ALA A 155 19.77 2.37 -14.72
C ALA A 155 20.13 1.51 -15.95
N ALA A 156 21.10 2.00 -16.72
CA ALA A 156 21.68 1.25 -17.82
C ALA A 156 22.19 -0.11 -17.34
N THR A 157 22.11 -1.11 -18.22
CA THR A 157 22.73 -2.41 -17.94
C THR A 157 24.23 -2.24 -17.73
N ASP A 158 24.73 -2.59 -16.55
CA ASP A 158 26.16 -2.62 -16.26
C ASP A 158 26.83 -3.82 -16.94
N LYS A 159 27.38 -3.58 -18.13
CA LYS A 159 28.06 -4.62 -18.93
C LYS A 159 29.34 -5.10 -18.26
N ALA A 160 30.02 -4.25 -17.49
CA ALA A 160 31.24 -4.62 -16.77
C ALA A 160 30.91 -5.58 -15.63
N ARG A 161 29.93 -5.22 -14.78
CA ARG A 161 29.41 -6.10 -13.72
C ARG A 161 28.89 -7.42 -14.27
N LYS A 162 28.18 -7.41 -15.41
CA LYS A 162 27.72 -8.63 -16.09
C LYS A 162 28.88 -9.53 -16.53
N LYS A 163 30.00 -8.94 -16.98
CA LYS A 163 31.21 -9.68 -17.38
C LYS A 163 31.93 -10.27 -16.15
N GLU A 164 32.04 -9.50 -15.08
CA GLU A 164 32.63 -9.94 -13.80
C GLU A 164 31.85 -11.12 -13.20
N SER A 165 30.52 -11.01 -13.13
CA SER A 165 29.64 -12.08 -12.64
C SER A 165 29.77 -13.36 -13.47
N LYS A 166 29.82 -13.25 -14.81
CA LYS A 166 30.10 -14.38 -15.69
C LYS A 166 31.48 -15.02 -15.47
N ALA A 167 32.43 -14.27 -14.92
CA ALA A 167 33.75 -14.76 -14.55
C ALA A 167 33.83 -15.24 -13.09
N GLY A 168 32.69 -15.28 -12.36
CA GLY A 168 32.60 -15.72 -10.97
C GLY A 168 32.97 -14.67 -9.93
N PHE A 169 33.12 -13.40 -10.32
CA PHE A 169 33.41 -12.28 -9.41
C PHE A 169 32.11 -11.64 -8.94
N ASP A 170 31.37 -12.35 -8.08
CA ASP A 170 30.02 -11.95 -7.62
C ASP A 170 30.00 -11.14 -6.31
N ALA A 171 31.17 -10.68 -5.83
CA ALA A 171 31.24 -9.81 -4.64
C ALA A 171 30.40 -8.53 -4.84
N ILE A 172 29.77 -8.07 -3.77
CA ILE A 172 28.94 -6.87 -3.74
C ILE A 172 29.65 -5.83 -2.89
N ILE A 173 29.87 -4.63 -3.44
CA ILE A 173 30.28 -3.47 -2.64
C ILE A 173 29.01 -2.81 -2.08
N TYR A 174 28.71 -3.14 -0.82
CA TYR A 174 27.48 -2.73 -0.16
C TYR A 174 27.33 -1.19 -0.15
N GLU A 175 26.15 -0.70 -0.54
CA GLU A 175 25.77 0.73 -0.64
C GLU A 175 26.56 1.62 -1.62
N GLU A 176 27.64 1.11 -2.22
CA GLU A 176 28.50 1.87 -3.14
C GLU A 176 28.16 1.62 -4.63
N GLU A 177 27.59 0.46 -4.97
CA GLU A 177 27.21 0.10 -6.35
C GLU A 177 25.90 0.78 -6.82
N GLN A 178 25.88 2.11 -6.78
CA GLN A 178 24.67 2.90 -7.06
C GLN A 178 24.25 2.84 -8.53
N LYS A 179 22.95 2.63 -8.75
CA LYS A 179 22.34 2.48 -10.08
C LYS A 179 21.20 3.48 -10.27
N PHE A 180 21.52 4.61 -10.86
CA PHE A 180 20.59 5.72 -11.03
C PHE A 180 19.63 5.51 -12.21
N PRO A 181 18.31 5.66 -12.00
CA PRO A 181 17.35 5.86 -13.09
C PRO A 181 17.72 7.07 -13.94
N ARG A 182 17.33 7.06 -15.21
CA ARG A 182 17.59 8.14 -16.17
C ARG A 182 16.29 8.67 -16.75
N LEU A 183 16.28 9.94 -17.14
CA LEU A 183 15.14 10.61 -17.75
C LEU A 183 15.43 10.90 -19.22
N PHE A 184 14.46 10.65 -20.09
CA PHE A 184 14.55 10.93 -21.52
C PHE A 184 13.31 11.66 -22.01
N ALA A 185 13.46 12.48 -23.04
CA ALA A 185 12.37 12.93 -23.91
C ALA A 185 12.37 12.09 -25.19
N VAL A 186 11.20 11.56 -25.56
CA VAL A 186 10.97 10.71 -26.71
C VAL A 186 9.88 11.35 -27.58
N ASP A 187 10.09 11.42 -28.89
CA ASP A 187 9.04 11.79 -29.85
C ASP A 187 8.35 10.51 -30.34
N VAL A 188 7.04 10.40 -30.15
CA VAL A 188 6.24 9.21 -30.53
C VAL A 188 6.16 8.99 -32.04
N ASN A 189 6.46 10.01 -32.84
CA ASN A 189 6.46 9.94 -34.30
C ASN A 189 7.87 9.73 -34.88
N ALA A 190 8.89 9.71 -34.02
CA ALA A 190 10.24 9.44 -34.47
C ALA A 190 10.34 8.00 -35.00
N ALA A 191 11.27 7.78 -35.92
CA ALA A 191 11.58 6.42 -36.36
C ALA A 191 12.05 5.56 -35.17
N ASP A 192 11.79 4.25 -35.22
CA ASP A 192 12.12 3.31 -34.14
C ASP A 192 13.62 3.32 -33.75
N ASP A 193 14.50 3.80 -34.64
CA ASP A 193 15.95 3.92 -34.47
C ASP A 193 16.42 5.32 -34.01
N ALA A 194 15.51 6.26 -33.76
CA ALA A 194 15.85 7.58 -33.28
C ALA A 194 16.24 7.55 -31.78
N ASP A 195 17.42 8.08 -31.48
CA ASP A 195 17.92 8.13 -30.11
C ASP A 195 17.09 9.09 -29.22
N PRO A 196 16.53 8.60 -28.09
CA PRO A 196 15.89 9.46 -27.09
C PRO A 196 16.84 10.52 -26.53
N ARG A 197 16.35 11.75 -26.35
CA ARG A 197 17.14 12.83 -25.75
C ARG A 197 17.18 12.68 -24.23
N GLU A 198 18.34 12.32 -23.68
CA GLU A 198 18.51 12.25 -22.22
C GLU A 198 18.45 13.64 -21.56
N ILE A 199 17.68 13.77 -20.49
CA ILE A 199 17.63 14.94 -19.62
C ILE A 199 18.37 14.57 -18.34
N LYS A 200 19.51 15.24 -18.11
CA LYS A 200 20.34 14.98 -16.93
C LYS A 200 19.67 15.56 -15.68
N VAL A 201 19.45 14.70 -14.70
CA VAL A 201 18.97 15.05 -13.37
C VAL A 201 19.97 14.49 -12.37
N ASP A 202 20.37 15.32 -11.41
CA ASP A 202 21.24 14.89 -10.32
C ASP A 202 20.45 13.95 -9.39
N GLY A 203 21.02 12.78 -9.06
CA GLY A 203 20.43 11.86 -8.10
C GLY A 203 19.41 10.86 -8.67
N LYS A 204 18.74 10.12 -7.79
CA LYS A 204 17.74 9.10 -8.12
C LYS A 204 16.38 9.74 -8.35
N ILE A 205 15.88 9.61 -9.57
CA ILE A 205 14.58 10.14 -9.98
C ILE A 205 13.44 9.29 -9.38
N ILE A 206 12.59 9.91 -8.56
CA ILE A 206 11.49 9.26 -7.82
C ILE A 206 10.13 9.47 -8.50
N ALA A 207 9.84 10.68 -8.98
CA ALA A 207 8.60 11.00 -9.67
C ALA A 207 8.81 12.17 -10.62
N MET A 208 7.92 12.34 -11.60
CA MET A 208 7.92 13.48 -12.50
C MET A 208 6.49 13.94 -12.82
N ARG A 209 6.35 15.23 -13.12
CA ARG A 209 5.14 15.86 -13.69
C ARG A 209 5.52 16.86 -14.77
N VAL A 210 4.63 17.03 -15.73
CA VAL A 210 4.77 17.99 -16.84
C VAL A 210 3.72 19.08 -16.66
N SER A 211 4.10 20.34 -16.81
CA SER A 211 3.12 21.42 -16.78
C SER A 211 2.23 21.39 -18.04
N GLN A 212 0.97 21.82 -17.91
CA GLN A 212 0.03 21.82 -19.05
C GLN A 212 0.42 22.80 -20.18
N ASP A 213 1.31 23.76 -19.91
CA ASP A 213 1.92 24.62 -20.94
C ASP A 213 3.17 23.99 -21.59
N GLY A 214 3.59 22.81 -21.15
CA GLY A 214 4.71 22.03 -21.66
C GLY A 214 6.09 22.60 -21.32
N ARG A 215 6.14 23.68 -20.54
CA ARG A 215 7.37 24.42 -20.27
C ARG A 215 8.22 23.78 -19.17
N TRP A 216 7.60 23.17 -18.18
CA TRP A 216 8.27 22.70 -16.97
C TRP A 216 8.11 21.20 -16.78
N LEU A 217 9.20 20.60 -16.33
CA LEU A 217 9.22 19.29 -15.68
C LEU A 217 9.46 19.50 -14.19
N ALA A 218 8.52 19.13 -13.34
CA ALA A 218 8.78 18.96 -11.91
C ALA A 218 9.29 17.54 -11.69
N VAL A 219 10.50 17.40 -11.16
CA VAL A 219 11.15 16.10 -10.94
C VAL A 219 11.56 15.97 -9.49
N ALA A 220 10.99 14.98 -8.79
CA ALA A 220 11.44 14.60 -7.46
C ALA A 220 12.69 13.72 -7.57
N ALA A 221 13.79 14.12 -6.93
CA ALA A 221 15.04 13.36 -6.93
C ALA A 221 15.67 13.29 -5.53
N ALA A 222 16.21 12.12 -5.21
CA ALA A 222 17.00 11.86 -4.00
C ALA A 222 18.50 11.90 -4.34
N PRO A 223 19.38 12.34 -3.42
CA PRO A 223 20.82 12.49 -3.72
C PRO A 223 21.53 11.18 -4.06
N THR A 224 21.10 10.05 -3.48
CA THR A 224 21.66 8.71 -3.76
C THR A 224 20.57 7.71 -4.11
N THR A 225 20.96 6.46 -4.39
CA THR A 225 20.00 5.37 -4.60
C THR A 225 19.54 4.68 -3.32
N GLN A 226 20.06 5.08 -2.16
CA GLN A 226 19.71 4.51 -0.87
C GLN A 226 18.26 4.87 -0.49
N VAL A 227 17.57 3.96 0.17
CA VAL A 227 16.17 4.19 0.53
C VAL A 227 16.05 5.27 1.61
N ASP A 228 17.04 5.37 2.50
CA ASP A 228 17.12 6.40 3.52
C ASP A 228 17.07 7.82 2.94
N ASP A 229 17.84 8.07 1.88
CA ASP A 229 17.85 9.35 1.16
C ASP A 229 16.56 9.59 0.36
N GLU A 230 15.98 8.53 -0.21
CA GLU A 230 14.67 8.62 -0.86
C GLU A 230 13.59 9.10 0.12
N LEU A 231 13.61 8.59 1.35
CA LEU A 231 12.66 9.01 2.38
C LEU A 231 12.96 10.41 2.89
N THR A 232 14.21 10.71 3.23
CA THR A 232 14.55 11.88 4.07
C THR A 232 15.08 13.09 3.28
N SER A 233 15.57 12.87 2.07
CA SER A 233 16.38 13.84 1.32
C SER A 233 15.88 14.11 -0.10
N THR A 234 14.75 13.54 -0.51
CA THR A 234 14.14 13.86 -1.82
C THR A 234 13.72 15.33 -1.90
N ARG A 235 14.01 15.98 -3.03
CA ARG A 235 13.58 17.36 -3.35
C ARG A 235 12.93 17.41 -4.72
N VAL A 236 12.01 18.36 -4.91
CA VAL A 236 11.41 18.64 -6.22
C VAL A 236 12.26 19.69 -6.94
N HIS A 237 12.67 19.38 -8.16
CA HIS A 237 13.39 20.29 -9.05
C HIS A 237 12.48 20.71 -10.20
N ILE A 238 12.42 22.01 -10.49
CA ILE A 238 11.74 22.54 -11.66
C ILE A 238 12.77 22.67 -12.78
N ILE A 239 12.57 21.91 -13.86
CA ILE A 239 13.46 21.83 -15.01
C ILE A 239 12.74 22.39 -16.24
N ASP A 240 13.44 23.23 -17.00
CA ASP A 240 12.96 23.70 -18.30
C ASP A 240 12.94 22.52 -19.29
N ALA A 241 11.76 22.17 -19.78
CA ALA A 241 11.51 20.96 -20.57
C ALA A 241 12.31 20.93 -21.88
N THR A 242 12.50 22.10 -22.51
CA THR A 242 13.23 22.25 -23.78
C THR A 242 14.74 22.13 -23.55
N SER A 243 15.31 22.95 -22.68
CA SER A 243 16.76 23.02 -22.48
C SER A 243 17.30 21.94 -21.54
N GLY A 244 16.46 21.35 -20.70
CA GLY A 244 16.88 20.45 -19.62
C GLY A 244 17.54 21.18 -18.44
N ALA A 245 17.57 22.52 -18.44
CA ALA A 245 18.21 23.29 -17.38
C ALA A 245 17.33 23.37 -16.12
N ARG A 246 17.92 23.09 -14.95
CA ARG A 246 17.25 23.29 -13.66
C ARG A 246 17.03 24.80 -13.41
N LYS A 247 15.76 25.18 -13.26
CA LYS A 247 15.32 26.55 -12.97
C LYS A 247 15.28 26.84 -11.46
N ALA A 248 14.73 25.91 -10.68
CA ALA A 248 14.56 26.05 -9.24
C ALA A 248 14.57 24.68 -8.54
N SER A 249 14.75 24.68 -7.22
CA SER A 249 14.55 23.53 -6.33
C SER A 249 13.63 23.95 -5.21
N VAL A 250 12.74 23.04 -4.80
CA VAL A 250 11.88 23.21 -3.63
C VAL A 250 12.60 22.60 -2.43
N GLU A 251 13.21 23.45 -1.61
CA GLU A 251 14.02 23.05 -0.46
C GLU A 251 13.15 22.78 0.77
N THR A 252 12.26 21.78 0.69
CA THR A 252 11.47 21.34 1.84
C THR A 252 12.36 20.76 2.94
N PRO A 253 11.99 20.93 4.21
CA PRO A 253 12.85 20.50 5.32
C PRO A 253 12.85 18.98 5.56
N GLY A 254 11.83 18.25 5.12
CA GLY A 254 11.68 16.82 5.39
C GLY A 254 11.10 16.01 4.23
N LYS A 255 10.43 14.90 4.57
CA LYS A 255 9.79 13.98 3.62
C LYS A 255 8.86 14.73 2.66
N ILE A 256 8.78 14.28 1.41
CA ILE A 256 7.81 14.76 0.43
C ILE A 256 6.90 13.62 -0.03
N GLY A 257 5.72 13.97 -0.52
CA GLY A 257 4.72 13.07 -1.08
C GLY A 257 4.28 13.54 -2.46
N ASP A 258 2.98 13.49 -2.71
CA ASP A 258 2.38 13.90 -3.98
C ASP A 258 2.68 15.37 -4.35
N PHE A 259 2.79 15.65 -5.65
CA PHE A 259 2.91 17.00 -6.17
C PHE A 259 2.33 17.11 -7.58
N GLU A 260 1.64 18.22 -7.86
CA GLU A 260 1.02 18.49 -9.16
C GLU A 260 1.24 19.94 -9.59
N ILE A 261 1.38 20.17 -10.89
CA ILE A 261 1.55 21.52 -11.46
C ILE A 261 0.20 22.02 -11.97
N ASP A 262 -0.15 23.26 -11.63
CA ASP A 262 -1.37 23.89 -12.12
C ASP A 262 -1.34 24.14 -13.64
N SER A 263 -2.52 24.35 -14.23
CA SER A 263 -2.66 24.59 -15.67
C SER A 263 -1.91 25.83 -16.17
N SER A 264 -1.60 26.79 -15.28
CA SER A 264 -0.81 27.98 -15.64
C SER A 264 0.70 27.76 -15.59
N GLY A 265 1.18 26.63 -15.06
CA GLY A 265 2.59 26.32 -14.88
C GLY A 265 3.28 27.19 -13.81
N LYS A 266 2.54 27.94 -13.00
CA LYS A 266 3.09 28.92 -12.02
C LYS A 266 3.04 28.41 -10.60
N THR A 267 2.10 27.52 -10.30
CA THR A 267 1.86 27.01 -8.96
C THR A 267 1.99 25.49 -8.98
N LEU A 268 2.71 24.94 -8.02
CA LEU A 268 2.74 23.50 -7.77
C LEU A 268 2.12 23.22 -6.40
N SER A 269 1.21 22.24 -6.31
CA SER A 269 0.79 21.65 -5.04
C SER A 269 1.88 20.67 -4.59
N LEU A 270 2.15 20.61 -3.30
CA LEU A 270 3.12 19.68 -2.73
C LEU A 270 2.62 19.19 -1.38
N ILE A 271 2.49 17.88 -1.22
CA ILE A 271 2.36 17.26 0.09
C ILE A 271 3.77 17.06 0.65
N ALA A 272 4.04 17.63 1.82
CA ALA A 272 5.34 17.52 2.46
C ALA A 272 5.24 17.51 3.99
N ALA A 273 6.35 17.18 4.62
CA ALA A 273 6.63 17.36 6.03
C ALA A 273 6.79 18.84 6.40
N VAL A 274 6.37 19.20 7.61
CA VAL A 274 6.60 20.52 8.21
C VAL A 274 8.06 20.71 8.60
N ASP A 275 8.70 19.67 9.15
CA ASP A 275 10.13 19.65 9.40
C ASP A 275 10.73 18.25 9.17
N LYS A 276 12.06 18.15 9.25
CA LYS A 276 12.81 16.90 8.98
C LYS A 276 12.49 15.74 9.94
N HIS A 277 11.77 16.01 11.02
CA HIS A 277 11.35 15.07 12.04
C HIS A 277 9.88 14.69 11.91
N ASP A 278 9.14 15.19 10.92
CA ASP A 278 7.80 14.66 10.66
C ASP A 278 7.92 13.20 10.19
N PRO A 279 7.15 12.28 10.76
CA PRO A 279 7.15 10.89 10.31
C PRO A 279 6.57 10.74 8.89
N ALA A 280 5.62 11.58 8.50
CA ALA A 280 5.01 11.48 7.17
C ALA A 280 4.78 12.84 6.52
N ALA A 281 4.88 12.87 5.20
CA ALA A 281 4.43 13.99 4.39
C ALA A 281 2.89 14.02 4.39
N THR A 282 2.31 14.96 5.12
CA THR A 282 0.85 15.05 5.33
C THR A 282 0.30 16.46 5.21
N THR A 283 1.18 17.46 5.08
CA THR A 283 0.80 18.87 4.99
C THR A 283 0.83 19.34 3.55
N LEU A 284 -0.24 20.01 3.11
CA LEU A 284 -0.33 20.63 1.81
C LEU A 284 0.43 21.96 1.79
N TYR A 285 1.25 22.15 0.77
CA TYR A 285 1.96 23.37 0.43
C TYR A 285 1.59 23.83 -0.98
N LEU A 286 1.74 25.13 -1.22
CA LEU A 286 1.74 25.70 -2.56
C LEU A 286 3.12 26.30 -2.84
N VAL A 287 3.66 25.98 -4.01
CA VAL A 287 5.00 26.31 -4.46
C VAL A 287 4.92 27.23 -5.67
N ASP A 288 5.69 28.31 -5.68
CA ASP A 288 5.94 29.14 -6.86
C ASP A 288 7.00 28.44 -7.75
N THR A 289 6.62 28.02 -8.95
CA THR A 289 7.50 27.21 -9.82
C THR A 289 8.71 28.00 -10.33
N ALA A 290 8.62 29.33 -10.39
CA ALA A 290 9.69 30.17 -10.91
C ALA A 290 10.86 30.32 -9.91
N SER A 291 10.56 30.30 -8.61
CA SER A 291 11.52 30.52 -7.53
C SER A 291 11.77 29.28 -6.65
N GLY A 292 10.85 28.31 -6.64
CA GLY A 292 10.85 27.19 -5.68
C GLY A 292 10.37 27.58 -4.28
N ALA A 293 9.96 28.83 -4.06
CA ALA A 293 9.44 29.28 -2.78
C ALA A 293 8.10 28.60 -2.47
N PHE A 294 7.93 28.09 -1.25
CA PHE A 294 6.75 27.36 -0.84
C PHE A 294 6.12 27.95 0.42
N ARG A 295 4.82 27.72 0.60
CA ARG A 295 4.07 28.14 1.80
C ARG A 295 3.04 27.09 2.22
N PRO A 296 2.83 26.91 3.53
CA PRO A 296 1.87 25.93 4.03
C PRO A 296 0.42 26.34 3.76
N VAL A 297 -0.45 25.34 3.62
CA VAL A 297 -1.91 25.49 3.50
C VAL A 297 -2.64 24.79 4.65
N THR A 298 -2.21 23.57 5.00
CA THR A 298 -2.89 22.75 6.03
C THR A 298 -2.06 22.47 7.28
N GLU A 299 -0.94 23.17 7.44
CA GLU A 299 -0.06 23.01 8.61
C GLU A 299 -0.83 23.20 9.92
N GLY A 300 -0.56 22.32 10.90
CA GLY A 300 -1.18 22.37 12.23
C GLY A 300 -2.63 21.88 12.28
N GLN A 301 -3.24 21.48 11.16
CA GLN A 301 -4.56 20.88 11.17
C GLN A 301 -4.49 19.39 11.55
N ALA A 302 -5.54 18.90 12.22
CA ALA A 302 -5.69 17.48 12.57
C ALA A 302 -6.20 16.68 11.36
N ASN A 303 -5.37 16.60 10.31
CA ASN A 303 -5.66 15.86 9.09
C ASN A 303 -4.37 15.39 8.40
N ALA A 304 -4.52 14.68 7.29
CA ALA A 304 -3.45 14.34 6.37
C ALA A 304 -3.94 14.52 4.94
N ALA A 305 -3.28 15.37 4.16
CA ALA A 305 -3.44 15.37 2.72
C ALA A 305 -2.86 14.06 2.17
N VAL A 306 -3.60 13.39 1.28
CA VAL A 306 -3.22 12.09 0.71
C VAL A 306 -2.91 12.21 -0.77
N ASP A 307 -3.70 12.99 -1.50
CA ASP A 307 -3.59 13.13 -2.94
C ASP A 307 -4.12 14.50 -3.38
N THR A 308 -3.56 15.07 -4.44
CA THR A 308 -3.96 16.38 -4.97
C THR A 308 -4.20 16.34 -6.47
N GLU A 309 -5.14 17.14 -6.95
CA GLU A 309 -5.40 17.21 -8.38
C GLU A 309 -5.90 18.60 -8.82
N TRP A 310 -5.28 19.16 -9.86
CA TRP A 310 -5.67 20.48 -10.38
C TRP A 310 -6.81 20.36 -11.38
N MET A 311 -7.95 20.97 -11.04
CA MET A 311 -9.08 21.08 -11.95
C MET A 311 -8.78 22.09 -13.07
N GLY A 312 -9.35 21.86 -14.26
CA GLY A 312 -9.23 22.79 -15.40
C GLY A 312 -9.75 24.21 -15.16
N ASP A 313 -10.54 24.44 -14.09
CA ASP A 313 -11.00 25.76 -13.66
C ASP A 313 -10.05 26.46 -12.66
N GLY A 314 -8.89 25.86 -12.36
CA GLY A 314 -7.87 26.39 -11.45
C GLY A 314 -8.14 26.14 -9.97
N ARG A 315 -9.14 25.34 -9.61
CA ARG A 315 -9.30 24.81 -8.25
C ARG A 315 -8.40 23.61 -8.02
N LEU A 316 -7.85 23.49 -6.83
CA LEU A 316 -7.11 22.31 -6.38
C LEU A 316 -8.05 21.40 -5.58
N ALA A 317 -8.33 20.20 -6.10
CA ALA A 317 -8.99 19.13 -5.37
C ALA A 317 -7.95 18.41 -4.49
N VAL A 318 -8.34 18.03 -3.27
CA VAL A 318 -7.45 17.37 -2.31
C VAL A 318 -8.22 16.28 -1.58
N ALA A 319 -7.77 15.04 -1.72
CA ALA A 319 -8.23 13.95 -0.87
C ALA A 319 -7.60 14.13 0.52
N MET A 320 -8.44 14.35 1.53
CA MET A 320 -8.04 14.65 2.89
C MET A 320 -8.51 13.55 3.82
N HIS A 321 -7.59 12.97 4.60
CA HIS A 321 -7.95 12.06 5.68
C HIS A 321 -8.07 12.84 7.00
N VAL A 322 -9.17 12.62 7.73
CA VAL A 322 -9.46 13.26 9.02
C VAL A 322 -9.84 12.16 10.01
N GLY A 323 -8.89 11.82 10.89
CA GLY A 323 -8.97 10.60 11.69
C GLY A 323 -9.11 9.36 10.80
N ALA A 324 -10.05 8.48 11.14
CA ALA A 324 -10.34 7.26 10.38
C ALA A 324 -11.22 7.46 9.13
N GLN A 325 -11.60 8.69 8.78
CA GLN A 325 -12.46 9.00 7.63
C GLN A 325 -11.74 9.84 6.58
N SER A 326 -12.38 10.04 5.43
CA SER A 326 -11.88 10.95 4.39
C SER A 326 -12.94 11.95 3.93
N GLU A 327 -12.49 13.05 3.35
CA GLU A 327 -13.31 14.06 2.70
C GLU A 327 -12.55 14.67 1.51
N LEU A 328 -13.28 15.25 0.56
CA LEU A 328 -12.70 15.94 -0.58
C LEU A 328 -12.75 17.45 -0.35
N ARG A 329 -11.60 18.13 -0.33
CA ARG A 329 -11.50 19.58 -0.17
C ARG A 329 -11.11 20.26 -1.47
N PHE A 330 -11.68 21.43 -1.74
CA PHE A 330 -11.30 22.28 -2.86
C PHE A 330 -10.66 23.58 -2.36
N TYR A 331 -9.46 23.88 -2.83
CA TYR A 331 -8.76 25.13 -2.56
C TYR A 331 -8.66 25.98 -3.83
N ASP A 332 -8.54 27.31 -3.67
CA ASP A 332 -8.10 28.16 -4.79
C ASP A 332 -6.57 28.19 -4.92
N ALA A 333 -6.05 28.79 -5.99
CA ALA A 333 -4.60 28.96 -6.20
C ALA A 333 -3.88 29.76 -5.09
N ARG A 334 -4.61 30.42 -4.18
CA ARG A 334 -4.06 31.08 -2.99
C ARG A 334 -4.10 30.18 -1.75
N GLY A 335 -4.54 28.94 -1.87
CA GLY A 335 -4.67 27.99 -0.76
C GLY A 335 -5.86 28.28 0.15
N ARG A 336 -6.85 29.07 -0.29
CA ARG A 336 -8.06 29.30 0.51
C ARG A 336 -9.05 28.18 0.25
N LEU A 337 -9.50 27.52 1.31
CA LEU A 337 -10.57 26.51 1.23
C LEU A 337 -11.84 27.15 0.66
N ARG A 338 -12.41 26.53 -0.37
CA ARG A 338 -13.61 26.98 -1.07
C ARG A 338 -14.81 26.08 -0.83
N ASN A 339 -14.58 24.79 -0.78
CA ASN A 339 -15.63 23.80 -0.61
C ASN A 339 -15.06 22.54 0.05
N THR A 340 -15.91 21.84 0.78
CA THR A 340 -15.66 20.48 1.27
C THR A 340 -16.84 19.61 0.83
N VAL A 341 -16.53 18.46 0.24
CA VAL A 341 -17.51 17.43 -0.12
C VAL A 341 -17.31 16.26 0.84
N ASP A 342 -18.38 15.91 1.54
CA ASP A 342 -18.45 14.73 2.37
C ASP A 342 -18.37 13.46 1.50
N ALA A 343 -17.43 12.57 1.82
CA ALA A 343 -17.24 11.31 1.12
C ALA A 343 -18.16 10.19 1.68
N GLY A 344 -18.92 10.46 2.75
CA GLY A 344 -19.73 9.46 3.44
C GLY A 344 -18.83 8.39 4.08
N GLU A 345 -19.09 7.12 3.77
CA GLU A 345 -18.28 6.00 4.24
C GLU A 345 -17.03 5.73 3.37
N LEU A 346 -16.84 6.50 2.30
CA LEU A 346 -15.74 6.29 1.37
C LEU A 346 -14.42 6.82 1.95
N ILE A 347 -13.38 6.03 1.79
CA ILE A 347 -11.99 6.42 1.99
C ILE A 347 -11.37 6.67 0.61
N LEU A 348 -11.19 7.94 0.26
CA LEU A 348 -10.59 8.37 -1.00
C LEU A 348 -9.09 8.04 -1.01
N ARG A 349 -8.66 7.17 -1.93
CA ARG A 349 -7.27 6.71 -2.04
C ARG A 349 -6.47 7.48 -3.08
N SER A 350 -7.13 7.83 -4.18
CA SER A 350 -6.58 8.71 -5.20
C SER A 350 -7.71 9.41 -5.94
N ILE A 351 -7.42 10.54 -6.57
CA ILE A 351 -8.32 11.36 -7.36
C ILE A 351 -7.65 11.74 -8.69
N GLU A 352 -8.45 11.97 -9.72
CA GLU A 352 -7.97 12.36 -11.06
C GLU A 352 -9.03 13.20 -11.75
N ALA A 353 -8.63 14.23 -12.51
CA ALA A 353 -9.56 15.12 -13.21
C ALA A 353 -9.32 15.20 -14.71
N GLY A 354 -10.41 15.35 -15.47
CA GLY A 354 -10.36 15.55 -16.92
C GLY A 354 -11.69 16.09 -17.44
N GLY A 355 -11.66 17.07 -18.34
CA GLY A 355 -12.87 17.68 -18.92
C GLY A 355 -13.90 18.19 -17.90
N GLY A 356 -13.45 18.62 -16.72
CA GLY A 356 -14.32 19.05 -15.60
C GLY A 356 -14.95 17.90 -14.80
N LYS A 357 -14.70 16.65 -15.16
CA LYS A 357 -15.00 15.46 -14.35
C LYS A 357 -13.89 15.26 -13.32
N LEU A 358 -14.28 14.84 -12.12
CA LEU A 358 -13.37 14.35 -11.10
C LEU A 358 -13.78 12.91 -10.77
N ALA A 359 -12.82 11.99 -10.85
CA ALA A 359 -12.98 10.60 -10.45
C ALA A 359 -12.11 10.30 -9.23
N ALA A 360 -12.43 9.23 -8.52
CA ALA A 360 -11.67 8.76 -7.38
C ALA A 360 -11.60 7.23 -7.36
N ILE A 361 -10.47 6.69 -6.92
CA ILE A 361 -10.42 5.32 -6.39
C ILE A 361 -10.69 5.42 -4.90
N ALA A 362 -11.71 4.71 -4.43
CA ALA A 362 -12.09 4.70 -3.02
C ALA A 362 -12.53 3.30 -2.57
N ASP A 363 -12.43 3.06 -1.27
CA ASP A 363 -12.96 1.86 -0.61
C ASP A 363 -13.84 2.23 0.59
N ALA A 364 -14.60 1.27 1.08
CA ALA A 364 -15.51 1.42 2.21
C ALA A 364 -15.48 0.14 3.06
N PRO A 365 -16.06 0.12 4.27
CA PRO A 365 -16.17 -1.10 5.06
C PRO A 365 -16.83 -2.27 4.31
N SER A 366 -17.70 -1.96 3.35
CA SER A 366 -18.51 -2.91 2.60
C SER A 366 -17.88 -3.40 1.29
N HIS A 367 -16.82 -2.76 0.78
CA HIS A 367 -16.20 -3.19 -0.47
C HIS A 367 -14.72 -2.75 -0.60
N PRO A 368 -13.88 -3.53 -1.32
CA PRO A 368 -12.53 -3.15 -1.74
C PRO A 368 -12.49 -1.89 -2.63
N ARG A 369 -11.32 -1.56 -3.17
CA ARG A 369 -11.14 -0.37 -4.00
C ARG A 369 -11.94 -0.45 -5.30
N GLU A 370 -12.71 0.60 -5.56
CA GLU A 370 -13.58 0.74 -6.72
C GLU A 370 -13.49 2.16 -7.28
N LEU A 371 -13.94 2.33 -8.53
CA LEU A 371 -14.05 3.61 -9.19
C LEU A 371 -15.31 4.34 -8.76
N PHE A 372 -15.15 5.62 -8.41
CA PHE A 372 -16.22 6.56 -8.15
C PHE A 372 -16.05 7.81 -9.01
N VAL A 373 -17.16 8.43 -9.41
CA VAL A 373 -17.16 9.70 -10.12
C VAL A 373 -17.96 10.73 -9.33
N LEU A 374 -17.40 11.93 -9.17
CA LEU A 374 -18.06 13.02 -8.47
C LEU A 374 -19.11 13.67 -9.38
N GLU A 375 -20.37 13.55 -9.01
CA GLU A 375 -21.51 14.14 -9.69
C GLU A 375 -22.34 14.96 -8.70
N ARG A 376 -22.49 16.27 -8.94
CA ARG A 376 -23.28 17.17 -8.08
C ARG A 376 -22.90 17.08 -6.60
N ASN A 377 -21.59 17.09 -6.31
CA ASN A 377 -21.02 16.94 -4.96
C ASN A 377 -21.36 15.61 -4.27
N ARG A 378 -21.57 14.53 -5.03
CA ARG A 378 -21.73 13.17 -4.50
C ARG A 378 -20.95 12.19 -5.35
N PHE A 379 -20.29 11.24 -4.71
CA PHE A 379 -19.63 10.14 -5.41
C PHE A 379 -20.64 9.08 -5.86
N THR A 380 -20.64 8.77 -7.15
CA THR A 380 -21.40 7.68 -7.76
C THR A 380 -20.44 6.54 -8.08
N ARG A 381 -20.69 5.32 -7.57
CA ARG A 381 -19.88 4.12 -7.87
C ARG A 381 -20.04 3.72 -9.33
N TRP A 382 -18.93 3.53 -10.04
CA TRP A 382 -18.89 3.19 -11.47
C TRP A 382 -18.36 1.78 -11.75
N SER A 383 -17.74 1.12 -10.75
CA SER A 383 -17.30 -0.27 -10.84
C SER A 383 -17.77 -1.10 -9.65
N ASP A 384 -18.05 -2.38 -9.92
CA ASP A 384 -18.26 -3.40 -8.89
C ASP A 384 -17.50 -4.67 -9.29
N ASN A 385 -16.19 -4.65 -9.02
CA ASN A 385 -15.29 -5.74 -9.38
C ASN A 385 -15.44 -6.96 -8.46
N ASN A 386 -16.18 -6.81 -7.35
CA ASN A 386 -16.32 -7.79 -6.29
C ASN A 386 -17.80 -8.07 -5.97
N ALA A 387 -18.67 -8.13 -6.99
CA ALA A 387 -20.11 -8.35 -6.82
C ALA A 387 -20.45 -9.63 -6.02
N TRP A 388 -19.56 -10.63 -6.02
CA TRP A 388 -19.69 -11.85 -5.21
C TRP A 388 -19.71 -11.60 -3.69
N LEU A 389 -19.26 -10.42 -3.23
CA LEU A 389 -19.34 -10.03 -1.82
C LEU A 389 -20.78 -9.91 -1.31
N THR A 390 -21.79 -9.85 -2.18
CA THR A 390 -23.21 -9.93 -1.77
C THR A 390 -23.56 -11.28 -1.15
N ASP A 391 -22.78 -12.32 -1.44
CA ASP A 391 -22.94 -13.66 -0.88
C ASP A 391 -22.11 -13.86 0.40
N ILE A 392 -21.50 -12.80 0.92
CA ILE A 392 -20.66 -12.82 2.12
C ILE A 392 -21.34 -12.10 3.28
N ASP A 393 -21.50 -12.82 4.39
CA ASP A 393 -21.88 -12.21 5.65
C ASP A 393 -20.68 -11.46 6.24
N MET A 394 -20.83 -10.16 6.42
CA MET A 394 -19.81 -9.28 7.00
C MET A 394 -20.14 -8.90 8.44
N GLY A 395 -19.12 -8.81 9.27
CA GLY A 395 -19.17 -8.20 10.58
C GLY A 395 -19.38 -6.69 10.48
N THR A 396 -20.08 -6.12 11.47
CA THR A 396 -20.25 -4.66 11.55
C THR A 396 -18.91 -3.99 11.82
N GLN A 397 -18.52 -3.07 10.93
CA GLN A 397 -17.29 -2.31 11.04
C GLN A 397 -17.56 -0.83 11.28
N ARG A 398 -16.85 -0.21 12.23
CA ARG A 398 -16.94 1.24 12.51
C ARG A 398 -15.71 1.77 13.25
N ALA A 399 -15.51 3.08 13.17
CA ALA A 399 -14.59 3.79 14.06
C ALA A 399 -15.16 3.90 15.49
N ILE A 400 -14.27 3.79 16.48
CA ILE A 400 -14.55 4.01 17.91
C ILE A 400 -13.45 4.86 18.53
N ARG A 401 -13.74 5.48 19.68
CA ARG A 401 -12.77 6.26 20.46
C ARG A 401 -12.70 5.77 21.90
N TYR A 402 -11.52 5.94 22.48
CA TYR A 402 -11.26 5.66 23.88
C TYR A 402 -10.21 6.64 24.42
N THR A 403 -10.25 6.85 25.74
CA THR A 403 -9.28 7.69 26.44
C THR A 403 -8.19 6.80 27.03
N ALA A 404 -6.93 7.05 26.66
CA ALA A 404 -5.78 6.41 27.26
C ALA A 404 -5.59 6.86 28.72
N ARG A 405 -4.76 6.15 29.49
CA ARG A 405 -4.56 6.39 30.93
C ARG A 405 -4.05 7.80 31.28
N ASP A 406 -3.42 8.48 30.33
CA ASP A 406 -2.90 9.85 30.47
C ASP A 406 -3.83 10.93 29.93
N GLY A 407 -5.05 10.57 29.52
CA GLY A 407 -6.06 11.49 29.01
C GLY A 407 -5.99 11.74 27.49
N GLN A 408 -5.06 11.12 26.77
CA GLN A 408 -5.02 11.20 25.31
C GLN A 408 -6.23 10.47 24.72
N GLU A 409 -7.02 11.16 23.91
CA GLU A 409 -8.05 10.53 23.08
C GLU A 409 -7.38 9.77 21.94
N VAL A 410 -7.77 8.52 21.76
CA VAL A 410 -7.27 7.64 20.70
C VAL A 410 -8.46 7.08 19.93
N GLU A 411 -8.32 6.98 18.61
CA GLU A 411 -9.32 6.41 17.73
C GLU A 411 -8.84 5.06 17.18
N GLY A 412 -9.77 4.18 16.83
CA GLY A 412 -9.46 2.94 16.14
C GLY A 412 -10.68 2.40 15.41
N ILE A 413 -10.48 1.37 14.60
CA ILE A 413 -11.56 0.71 13.86
C ILE A 413 -11.82 -0.65 14.49
N VAL A 414 -13.09 -0.97 14.72
CA VAL A 414 -13.51 -2.29 15.18
C VAL A 414 -14.34 -2.97 14.10
N ILE A 415 -14.09 -4.26 13.88
CA ILE A 415 -14.92 -5.19 13.12
C ILE A 415 -15.44 -6.23 14.11
N GLU A 416 -16.75 -6.29 14.28
CA GLU A 416 -17.39 -7.29 15.15
C GLU A 416 -17.49 -8.65 14.46
N PRO A 417 -17.65 -9.75 15.23
CA PRO A 417 -18.00 -11.05 14.66
C PRO A 417 -19.22 -11.00 13.75
N VAL A 418 -19.27 -11.88 12.75
CA VAL A 418 -20.51 -12.13 12.03
C VAL A 418 -21.58 -12.61 13.02
N GLY A 419 -22.72 -11.92 13.06
CA GLY A 419 -23.77 -12.16 14.06
C GLY A 419 -23.62 -11.40 15.39
N GLY A 420 -22.56 -10.59 15.55
CA GLY A 420 -22.32 -9.76 16.73
C GLY A 420 -21.49 -10.43 17.82
N ALA A 421 -20.93 -9.62 18.73
CA ALA A 421 -20.17 -10.15 19.86
C ALA A 421 -21.08 -10.90 20.86
N PRO A 422 -20.64 -12.06 21.40
CA PRO A 422 -21.40 -12.78 22.42
C PRO A 422 -21.44 -12.01 23.76
N ALA A 423 -22.35 -12.41 24.65
CA ALA A 423 -22.36 -11.88 26.01
C ALA A 423 -21.01 -12.10 26.71
N GLY A 424 -20.41 -11.01 27.22
CA GLY A 424 -19.06 -11.03 27.82
C GLY A 424 -17.91 -10.77 26.83
N GLY A 425 -18.21 -10.50 25.56
CA GLY A 425 -17.25 -10.12 24.53
C GLY A 425 -16.62 -11.31 23.78
N ALA A 426 -16.16 -11.05 22.56
CA ALA A 426 -15.50 -12.05 21.73
C ALA A 426 -13.98 -12.15 22.01
N PRO A 427 -13.33 -13.27 21.67
CA PRO A 427 -11.89 -13.27 21.45
C PRO A 427 -11.54 -12.18 20.45
N THR A 428 -10.51 -11.39 20.74
CA THR A 428 -10.21 -10.19 19.96
C THR A 428 -8.79 -10.21 19.41
N ILE A 429 -8.64 -9.84 18.14
CA ILE A 429 -7.33 -9.68 17.49
C ILE A 429 -7.05 -8.19 17.33
N PHE A 430 -6.01 -7.70 17.98
CA PHE A 430 -5.47 -6.36 17.79
C PHE A 430 -4.52 -6.41 16.58
N ARG A 431 -4.90 -5.77 15.47
CA ARG A 431 -4.04 -5.59 14.31
C ARG A 431 -3.41 -4.21 14.39
N VAL A 432 -2.14 -4.16 14.79
CA VAL A 432 -1.36 -2.93 14.90
C VAL A 432 -0.72 -2.61 13.55
N HIS A 433 -0.97 -1.41 13.01
CA HIS A 433 -0.35 -0.98 11.75
C HIS A 433 1.15 -0.72 11.90
N GLY A 434 1.89 -0.92 10.80
CA GLY A 434 3.29 -0.54 10.67
C GLY A 434 3.49 0.96 10.46
N GLY A 435 4.73 1.38 10.21
CA GLY A 435 5.12 2.79 10.21
C GLY A 435 6.00 3.08 11.42
N PRO A 436 5.57 3.82 12.46
CA PRO A 436 4.19 4.22 12.81
C PRO A 436 3.56 5.33 11.95
N GLU A 437 4.26 5.76 10.90
CA GLU A 437 3.93 6.82 9.94
C GLU A 437 2.70 6.56 9.04
N ALA A 438 1.71 5.82 9.54
CA ALA A 438 0.50 5.42 8.84
C ALA A 438 -0.72 5.55 9.77
N HIS A 439 -1.90 5.26 9.24
CA HIS A 439 -3.10 5.02 10.03
C HIS A 439 -3.98 4.02 9.27
N ASP A 440 -4.79 3.27 10.00
CA ASP A 440 -5.89 2.52 9.41
C ASP A 440 -7.11 3.48 9.29
N SER A 441 -7.79 3.46 8.15
CA SER A 441 -9.04 4.19 7.93
C SER A 441 -10.22 3.21 8.03
N ASN A 442 -11.44 3.71 8.28
CA ASN A 442 -12.67 2.93 8.27
C ASN A 442 -13.13 2.60 6.84
N GLY A 443 -12.23 2.05 6.03
CA GLY A 443 -12.46 1.56 4.68
C GLY A 443 -12.35 0.04 4.62
N TRP A 444 -11.82 -0.51 3.54
CA TRP A 444 -11.62 -1.95 3.41
C TRP A 444 -10.38 -2.44 4.17
N LEU A 445 -10.57 -3.23 5.23
CA LEU A 445 -9.48 -3.72 6.11
C LEU A 445 -9.23 -5.23 5.99
N THR A 446 -9.69 -5.87 4.92
CA THR A 446 -9.54 -7.34 4.72
C THR A 446 -8.56 -7.64 3.60
N ASN A 447 -7.37 -8.13 3.96
CA ASN A 447 -6.32 -8.54 3.02
C ASN A 447 -5.48 -9.65 3.66
N TYR A 448 -4.44 -10.14 2.98
CA TYR A 448 -3.67 -11.29 3.46
C TYR A 448 -3.13 -11.11 4.89
N SER A 449 -2.70 -9.88 5.25
CA SER A 449 -2.15 -9.55 6.58
C SER A 449 -3.10 -8.77 7.49
N GLY A 450 -4.24 -8.30 6.95
CA GLY A 450 -5.35 -7.69 7.67
C GLY A 450 -6.43 -8.73 7.95
N PRO A 451 -6.51 -9.33 9.16
CA PRO A 451 -7.45 -10.40 9.49
C PRO A 451 -8.91 -10.07 9.15
N GLY A 452 -9.29 -8.80 9.26
CA GLY A 452 -10.50 -8.24 8.65
C GLY A 452 -11.77 -9.07 8.82
N GLN A 453 -12.54 -9.15 7.73
CA GLN A 453 -13.78 -9.90 7.66
C GLN A 453 -13.57 -11.42 7.74
N VAL A 454 -12.39 -11.95 7.42
CA VAL A 454 -12.09 -13.40 7.57
C VAL A 454 -12.07 -13.79 9.05
N ALA A 455 -11.44 -12.99 9.91
CA ALA A 455 -11.45 -13.21 11.34
C ALA A 455 -12.84 -12.96 11.96
N ALA A 456 -13.55 -11.92 11.49
CA ALA A 456 -14.94 -11.66 11.89
C ALA A 456 -15.85 -12.87 11.61
N GLY A 457 -15.71 -13.46 10.42
CA GLY A 457 -16.41 -14.68 10.01
C GLY A 457 -16.07 -15.91 10.86
N LYS A 458 -14.90 -15.93 11.49
CA LYS A 458 -14.50 -16.95 12.46
C LYS A 458 -14.96 -16.66 13.88
N GLY A 459 -15.68 -15.57 14.15
CA GLY A 459 -16.16 -15.24 15.49
C GLY A 459 -15.20 -14.38 16.31
N TYR A 460 -14.26 -13.67 15.68
CA TYR A 460 -13.39 -12.70 16.34
C TYR A 460 -13.95 -11.29 16.25
N THR A 461 -13.73 -10.50 17.31
CA THR A 461 -13.64 -9.04 17.13
C THR A 461 -12.24 -8.75 16.58
N VAL A 462 -12.13 -7.82 15.62
CA VAL A 462 -10.84 -7.33 15.13
C VAL A 462 -10.74 -5.85 15.43
N PHE A 463 -9.65 -5.41 16.07
CA PHE A 463 -9.44 -4.01 16.43
C PHE A 463 -8.15 -3.47 15.79
N TYR A 464 -8.27 -2.32 15.15
CA TYR A 464 -7.21 -1.59 14.45
C TYR A 464 -6.98 -0.25 15.18
N PRO A 465 -6.06 -0.18 16.16
CA PRO A 465 -5.78 1.04 16.88
C PRO A 465 -4.94 2.02 16.05
N ASN A 466 -5.37 3.28 15.98
CA ASN A 466 -4.55 4.39 15.51
C ASN A 466 -3.90 5.07 16.74
N TYR A 467 -2.92 4.38 17.31
CA TYR A 467 -2.18 4.79 18.51
C TYR A 467 -1.41 6.10 18.27
N ARG A 468 -0.99 6.79 19.33
CA ARG A 468 -0.20 8.02 19.17
C ARG A 468 1.06 7.78 18.34
N GLY A 469 1.26 8.59 17.30
CA GLY A 469 2.21 8.28 16.22
C GLY A 469 1.54 8.14 14.85
N SER A 470 0.27 7.75 14.80
CA SER A 470 -0.47 7.61 13.55
C SER A 470 -0.67 8.93 12.80
N THR A 471 -0.84 8.84 11.48
CA THR A 471 -1.17 9.98 10.62
C THR A 471 -2.68 10.29 10.63
N ALA A 472 -3.11 11.36 9.95
CA ALA A 472 -4.50 11.88 9.90
C ALA A 472 -5.07 12.51 11.20
N TYR A 473 -4.27 12.58 12.28
CA TYR A 473 -4.60 13.31 13.51
C TYR A 473 -3.74 14.58 13.72
N GLY A 474 -3.00 15.00 12.68
CA GLY A 474 -2.09 16.14 12.69
C GLY A 474 -0.67 15.80 13.13
N THR A 475 0.30 16.64 12.75
CA THR A 475 1.74 16.40 12.97
C THR A 475 2.14 16.35 14.44
N ALA A 476 1.40 17.04 15.31
CA ALA A 476 1.63 16.98 16.75
C ALA A 476 1.30 15.61 17.34
N PHE A 477 0.23 14.95 16.86
CA PHE A 477 -0.13 13.59 17.29
C PHE A 477 0.84 12.57 16.71
N SER A 478 1.22 12.70 15.44
CA SER A 478 2.13 11.76 14.80
C SER A 478 3.55 11.80 15.37
N LYS A 479 3.98 12.88 16.01
CA LYS A 479 5.31 12.96 16.66
C LYS A 479 5.35 12.42 18.08
N GLN A 480 4.23 12.00 18.67
CA GLN A 480 4.19 11.64 20.10
C GLN A 480 4.95 10.34 20.45
N HIS A 481 5.30 9.49 19.47
CA HIS A 481 6.14 8.29 19.68
C HIS A 481 7.64 8.60 19.71
N GLN A 482 8.05 9.82 19.34
CA GLN A 482 9.46 10.14 19.19
C GLN A 482 10.21 10.14 20.51
N ASN A 483 11.40 9.54 20.52
CA ASN A 483 12.24 9.41 21.71
C ASN A 483 11.52 8.71 22.88
N ASP A 484 10.49 7.91 22.59
CA ASP A 484 9.66 7.19 23.57
C ASP A 484 9.25 5.82 23.02
N TYR A 485 10.16 5.13 22.33
CA TYR A 485 9.87 3.80 21.77
C TYR A 485 9.30 2.83 22.79
N ALA A 486 8.25 2.13 22.38
CA ALA A 486 7.50 1.19 23.21
C ALA A 486 6.96 1.80 24.52
N GLY A 487 6.86 3.13 24.56
CA GLY A 487 6.35 3.89 25.67
C GLY A 487 4.85 4.07 25.56
N LYS A 488 4.42 5.33 25.48
CA LYS A 488 3.01 5.68 25.53
C LYS A 488 2.20 5.10 24.36
N GLU A 489 2.78 4.94 23.19
CA GLU A 489 2.10 4.40 22.02
C GLU A 489 1.76 2.92 22.14
N PHE A 490 2.55 2.13 22.88
CA PHE A 490 2.20 0.74 23.17
C PHE A 490 1.28 0.62 24.39
N ASN A 491 1.34 1.59 25.32
CA ASN A 491 0.36 1.69 26.39
C ASN A 491 -1.05 1.95 25.86
N ASP A 492 -1.20 2.73 24.78
CA ASP A 492 -2.51 2.96 24.12
C ASP A 492 -3.18 1.63 23.74
N LEU A 493 -2.40 0.65 23.27
CA LEU A 493 -2.89 -0.68 22.91
C LEU A 493 -3.49 -1.40 24.13
N VAL A 494 -2.80 -1.38 25.27
CA VAL A 494 -3.30 -1.99 26.51
C VAL A 494 -4.52 -1.25 27.05
N ASP A 495 -4.48 0.09 26.98
CA ASP A 495 -5.54 0.96 27.48
C ASP A 495 -6.85 0.82 26.70
N ALA A 496 -6.81 0.33 25.46
CA ALA A 496 -8.01 0.04 24.68
C ALA A 496 -8.81 -1.18 25.19
N ILE A 497 -8.21 -2.11 25.94
CA ILE A 497 -8.84 -3.38 26.32
C ILE A 497 -10.07 -3.16 27.22
N ALA A 498 -9.94 -2.35 28.27
CA ALA A 498 -11.04 -2.13 29.22
C ALA A 498 -12.22 -1.37 28.60
N PRO A 499 -12.03 -0.28 27.84
CA PRO A 499 -13.09 0.36 27.07
C PRO A 499 -13.80 -0.60 26.10
N LEU A 500 -13.05 -1.39 25.32
CA LEU A 500 -13.62 -2.40 24.43
C LEU A 500 -14.46 -3.44 25.18
N GLN A 501 -14.04 -3.82 26.39
CA GLN A 501 -14.78 -4.77 27.21
C GLN A 501 -16.07 -4.13 27.74
N ALA A 502 -16.01 -2.88 28.17
CA ALA A 502 -17.19 -2.13 28.62
C ALA A 502 -18.22 -1.94 27.51
N MET A 503 -17.78 -1.84 26.25
CA MET A 503 -18.64 -1.85 25.06
C MET A 503 -19.20 -3.24 24.70
N GLY A 504 -18.78 -4.29 25.39
CA GLY A 504 -19.18 -5.67 25.11
C GLY A 504 -18.47 -6.31 23.92
N LEU A 505 -17.40 -5.70 23.40
CA LEU A 505 -16.75 -6.11 22.16
C LEU A 505 -15.64 -7.14 22.39
N THR A 506 -14.88 -7.01 23.49
CA THR A 506 -13.75 -7.90 23.81
C THR A 506 -13.94 -8.68 25.10
N ASN A 507 -13.47 -9.92 25.10
CA ASN A 507 -13.13 -10.64 26.32
C ASN A 507 -11.67 -10.33 26.68
N LYS A 508 -11.44 -9.66 27.81
CA LYS A 508 -10.11 -9.21 28.25
C LYS A 508 -9.08 -10.34 28.44
N ASP A 509 -9.53 -11.57 28.65
CA ASP A 509 -8.64 -12.74 28.85
C ASP A 509 -8.31 -13.45 27.52
N LYS A 510 -8.88 -12.97 26.41
CA LYS A 510 -8.75 -13.57 25.06
C LYS A 510 -8.37 -12.52 24.02
N VAL A 511 -7.36 -11.71 24.33
CA VAL A 511 -6.82 -10.69 23.42
C VAL A 511 -5.54 -11.21 22.77
N GLY A 512 -5.48 -11.24 21.45
CA GLY A 512 -4.27 -11.48 20.68
C GLY A 512 -3.78 -10.23 19.99
N ILE A 513 -2.50 -10.20 19.63
CA ILE A 513 -1.85 -9.07 18.94
C ILE A 513 -1.16 -9.53 17.67
N THR A 514 -1.28 -8.76 16.59
CA THR A 514 -0.61 -9.00 15.33
C THR A 514 -0.24 -7.69 14.64
N GLY A 515 0.80 -7.70 13.81
CA GLY A 515 1.20 -6.54 13.04
C GLY A 515 2.47 -6.76 12.24
N GLY A 516 2.65 -5.92 11.23
CA GLY A 516 3.84 -5.88 10.36
C GLY A 516 4.77 -4.73 10.71
N SER A 517 6.08 -4.90 10.53
CA SER A 517 7.06 -3.81 10.68
C SER A 517 7.03 -3.22 12.10
N TYR A 518 6.71 -1.94 12.29
CA TYR A 518 6.49 -1.37 13.62
C TYR A 518 5.32 -2.02 14.38
N GLY A 519 4.26 -2.48 13.70
CA GLY A 519 3.23 -3.31 14.30
C GLY A 519 3.75 -4.70 14.69
N GLY A 520 4.79 -5.19 14.00
CA GLY A 520 5.53 -6.40 14.37
C GLY A 520 6.38 -6.18 15.60
N TYR A 521 6.96 -4.97 15.78
CA TYR A 521 7.61 -4.54 17.01
C TYR A 521 6.61 -4.50 18.17
N ALA A 522 5.42 -3.92 17.98
CA ALA A 522 4.34 -3.94 18.96
C ALA A 522 3.92 -5.38 19.33
N SER A 523 3.86 -6.28 18.34
CA SER A 523 3.51 -7.69 18.57
C SER A 523 4.59 -8.45 19.36
N ALA A 524 5.87 -8.21 19.05
CA ALA A 524 7.00 -8.76 19.79
C ALA A 524 7.07 -8.22 21.22
N TRP A 525 6.81 -6.92 21.40
CA TRP A 525 6.72 -6.27 22.71
C TRP A 525 5.53 -6.81 23.52
N GLY A 526 4.37 -6.95 22.88
CA GLY A 526 3.18 -7.60 23.41
C GLY A 526 3.44 -9.03 23.88
N ALA A 527 4.27 -9.78 23.16
CA ALA A 527 4.60 -11.16 23.53
C ALA A 527 5.65 -11.29 24.64
N THR A 528 6.40 -10.22 24.93
CA THR A 528 7.55 -10.24 25.85
C THR A 528 7.30 -9.31 27.04
N ALA A 529 7.47 -8.01 26.86
CA ALA A 529 7.38 -7.00 27.90
C ALA A 529 5.96 -6.80 28.46
N LEU A 530 4.93 -6.96 27.63
CA LEU A 530 3.51 -6.80 27.99
C LEU A 530 2.74 -8.13 27.92
N SER A 531 3.44 -9.25 28.11
CA SER A 531 2.92 -10.60 27.89
C SER A 531 1.68 -10.95 28.73
N GLU A 532 1.51 -10.33 29.89
CA GLU A 532 0.35 -10.49 30.76
C GLU A 532 -0.97 -10.00 30.15
N HIS A 533 -0.92 -9.17 29.10
CA HIS A 533 -2.10 -8.59 28.45
C HIS A 533 -2.55 -9.37 27.22
N PHE A 534 -1.71 -10.26 26.67
CA PHE A 534 -1.96 -10.92 25.40
C PHE A 534 -1.86 -12.44 25.51
N ALA A 535 -2.89 -13.13 25.03
CA ALA A 535 -3.00 -14.58 25.02
C ALA A 535 -2.35 -15.22 23.78
N ALA A 536 -2.17 -14.47 22.69
CA ALA A 536 -1.48 -14.93 21.48
C ALA A 536 -0.83 -13.75 20.73
N ALA A 537 0.30 -13.99 20.06
CA ALA A 537 0.98 -13.00 19.25
C ALA A 537 1.38 -13.52 17.86
N VAL A 538 1.29 -12.66 16.85
CA VAL A 538 1.80 -12.91 15.50
C VAL A 538 2.65 -11.72 15.05
N MET A 539 3.96 -11.91 14.96
CA MET A 539 4.92 -10.91 14.53
C MET A 539 5.23 -11.10 13.04
N PHE A 540 4.94 -10.10 12.21
CA PHE A 540 5.35 -10.09 10.81
C PHE A 540 6.45 -9.04 10.57
N VAL A 541 7.55 -9.44 9.93
CA VAL A 541 8.67 -8.55 9.54
C VAL A 541 9.04 -7.51 10.62
N GLY A 542 9.04 -7.93 11.89
CA GLY A 542 9.04 -7.04 13.06
C GLY A 542 10.43 -6.77 13.65
N ILE A 543 10.54 -5.72 14.46
CA ILE A 543 11.78 -5.34 15.16
C ILE A 543 11.82 -6.04 16.52
N SER A 544 12.97 -6.63 16.88
CA SER A 544 13.18 -7.30 18.16
C SER A 544 14.36 -6.73 18.96
N ASN A 545 15.26 -6.02 18.29
CA ASN A 545 16.45 -5.42 18.88
C ASN A 545 16.82 -4.12 18.15
N GLN A 546 16.58 -2.98 18.81
CA GLN A 546 16.87 -1.66 18.25
C GLN A 546 18.36 -1.44 17.96
N ILE A 547 19.24 -2.09 18.74
CA ILE A 547 20.69 -2.00 18.55
C ILE A 547 21.10 -2.65 17.23
N SER A 548 20.74 -3.92 17.01
CA SER A 548 21.13 -4.63 15.78
C SER A 548 20.33 -4.15 14.57
N LYS A 549 19.12 -3.63 14.78
CA LYS A 549 18.30 -3.02 13.72
C LYS A 549 19.01 -1.85 13.05
N PHE A 550 19.61 -0.94 13.83
CA PHE A 550 20.41 0.17 13.28
C PHE A 550 21.50 -0.33 12.31
N GLY A 551 22.20 -1.41 12.66
CA GLY A 551 23.30 -1.95 11.85
C GLY A 551 22.89 -2.82 10.66
N THR A 552 21.60 -3.11 10.48
CA THR A 552 21.11 -4.07 9.47
C THR A 552 20.01 -3.54 8.56
N THR A 553 19.52 -2.33 8.81
CA THR A 553 18.44 -1.68 8.06
C THR A 553 18.97 -0.81 6.92
N ASP A 554 18.19 -0.67 5.86
CA ASP A 554 18.43 0.27 4.74
C ASP A 554 17.97 1.73 5.01
N ILE A 555 17.62 2.06 6.26
CA ILE A 555 17.06 3.36 6.68
C ILE A 555 17.56 3.87 8.07
N PRO A 556 18.86 3.83 8.38
CA PRO A 556 19.35 4.19 9.71
C PRO A 556 19.14 5.66 10.08
N ASN A 557 19.23 6.60 9.12
CA ASN A 557 19.02 8.03 9.40
C ASN A 557 17.55 8.36 9.58
N GLU A 558 16.65 7.76 8.81
CA GLU A 558 15.22 7.92 8.98
C GLU A 558 14.82 7.49 10.40
N MET A 559 15.30 6.31 10.85
CA MET A 559 15.07 5.85 12.22
C MET A 559 15.51 6.86 13.28
N TYR A 560 16.68 7.47 13.09
CA TYR A 560 17.16 8.53 13.97
C TYR A 560 16.30 9.81 13.88
N LEU A 561 15.96 10.24 12.67
CA LEU A 561 15.31 11.52 12.41
C LEU A 561 13.88 11.55 12.92
N VAL A 562 13.10 10.49 12.72
CA VAL A 562 11.64 10.52 12.92
C VAL A 562 11.15 9.59 14.03
N HIS A 563 12.03 8.79 14.64
CA HIS A 563 11.64 7.85 15.68
C HIS A 563 12.53 7.91 16.93
N SER A 564 13.75 7.37 16.85
CA SER A 564 14.63 7.18 18.00
C SER A 564 15.12 8.50 18.60
N ARG A 565 15.44 9.48 17.75
CA ARG A 565 16.06 10.77 18.13
C ARG A 565 17.41 10.67 18.84
N LYS A 566 17.94 9.46 18.97
CA LYS A 566 19.25 9.14 19.54
C LYS A 566 19.91 8.04 18.72
N TRP A 567 21.23 8.07 18.65
CA TRP A 567 22.00 6.96 18.10
C TRP A 567 22.25 5.89 19.16
N PRO A 568 22.47 4.62 18.77
CA PRO A 568 22.76 3.56 19.74
C PRO A 568 23.97 3.82 20.64
N TRP A 569 24.99 4.53 20.17
CA TRP A 569 26.17 4.88 21.00
C TRP A 569 25.93 6.05 21.97
N GLU A 570 24.85 6.80 21.81
CA GLU A 570 24.46 7.87 22.75
C GLU A 570 23.68 7.31 23.94
N ASP A 571 22.94 6.21 23.74
CA ASP A 571 22.08 5.61 24.76
C ASP A 571 21.88 4.10 24.53
N TRP A 572 22.96 3.33 24.64
CA TRP A 572 22.96 1.89 24.33
C TRP A 572 21.99 1.11 25.22
N GLN A 573 22.00 1.38 26.53
CA GLN A 573 21.09 0.71 27.46
C GLN A 573 19.65 1.11 27.19
N GLY A 574 19.36 2.38 26.88
CA GLY A 574 18.01 2.81 26.49
C GLY A 574 17.50 2.05 25.25
N MET A 575 18.33 1.86 24.22
CA MET A 575 17.96 1.07 23.03
C MET A 575 17.67 -0.40 23.38
N LEU A 576 18.46 -0.98 24.30
CA LEU A 576 18.24 -2.34 24.77
C LEU A 576 16.96 -2.45 25.62
N ASP A 577 16.69 -1.46 26.47
CA ASP A 577 15.52 -1.44 27.35
C ASP A 577 14.21 -1.40 26.56
N VAL A 578 14.20 -0.78 25.38
CA VAL A 578 13.05 -0.79 24.45
C VAL A 578 13.07 -1.96 23.47
N SER A 579 13.99 -2.92 23.60
CA SER A 579 14.10 -4.08 22.69
C SER A 579 13.37 -5.31 23.24
N PRO A 580 12.46 -5.95 22.47
CA PRO A 580 11.74 -7.15 22.90
C PRO A 580 12.63 -8.28 23.40
N ILE A 581 13.81 -8.49 22.80
CA ILE A 581 14.75 -9.54 23.24
C ILE A 581 15.20 -9.38 24.70
N TYR A 582 15.18 -8.15 25.23
CA TYR A 582 15.62 -7.86 26.59
C TYR A 582 14.64 -8.41 27.63
N HIS A 583 13.34 -8.37 27.32
CA HIS A 583 12.24 -8.75 28.21
C HIS A 583 11.75 -10.19 28.04
N VAL A 584 12.52 -11.04 27.36
CA VAL A 584 12.12 -12.44 27.07
C VAL A 584 11.90 -13.27 28.35
N ASP A 585 12.51 -12.91 29.48
CA ASP A 585 12.24 -13.54 30.78
C ASP A 585 10.77 -13.41 31.24
N LYS A 586 10.04 -12.43 30.71
CA LYS A 586 8.62 -12.20 30.98
C LYS A 586 7.69 -12.89 29.96
N ALA A 587 8.23 -13.41 28.87
CA ALA A 587 7.44 -13.95 27.77
C ALA A 587 6.66 -15.19 28.21
N LYS A 588 5.33 -15.11 28.10
CA LYS A 588 4.36 -16.20 28.33
C LYS A 588 3.39 -16.36 27.17
N THR A 589 3.26 -15.34 26.33
CA THR A 589 2.37 -15.30 25.18
C THR A 589 2.96 -16.11 24.02
N PRO A 590 2.28 -17.17 23.56
CA PRO A 590 2.67 -17.91 22.37
C PRO A 590 2.82 -17.00 21.16
N ILE A 591 3.97 -17.06 20.48
CA ILE A 591 4.29 -16.18 19.35
C ILE A 591 4.64 -16.95 18.07
N LEU A 592 3.94 -16.60 16.99
CA LEU A 592 4.31 -16.95 15.62
C LEU A 592 5.07 -15.78 14.99
N ILE A 593 6.28 -16.04 14.52
CA ILE A 593 7.13 -15.09 13.82
C ILE A 593 7.13 -15.46 12.34
N MET A 594 6.81 -14.49 11.48
CA MET A 594 6.76 -14.63 10.04
C MET A 594 7.61 -13.54 9.38
N HIS A 595 8.39 -13.88 8.37
CA HIS A 595 9.33 -12.93 7.74
C HIS A 595 9.59 -13.27 6.28
N GLY A 596 9.71 -12.27 5.41
CA GLY A 596 10.33 -12.46 4.10
C GLY A 596 11.83 -12.77 4.26
N ALA A 597 12.35 -13.74 3.51
CA ALA A 597 13.75 -14.15 3.65
C ALA A 597 14.73 -13.10 3.09
N GLU A 598 14.26 -12.19 2.24
CA GLU A 598 15.03 -11.17 1.53
C GLU A 598 14.66 -9.74 1.98
N ASP A 599 14.14 -9.59 3.20
CA ASP A 599 13.79 -8.29 3.78
C ASP A 599 15.05 -7.45 4.10
N THR A 600 15.23 -6.35 3.37
CA THR A 600 16.30 -5.36 3.59
C THR A 600 15.90 -4.24 4.53
N ARG A 601 14.59 -4.07 4.77
CA ARG A 601 14.06 -3.03 5.66
C ARG A 601 14.24 -3.49 7.09
N VAL A 602 13.60 -4.57 7.50
CA VAL A 602 13.84 -5.21 8.79
C VAL A 602 14.56 -6.52 8.51
N ALA A 603 15.86 -6.60 8.80
CA ALA A 603 16.60 -7.81 8.47
C ALA A 603 16.02 -9.05 9.17
N PRO A 604 15.99 -10.23 8.52
CA PRO A 604 15.55 -11.49 9.15
C PRO A 604 16.34 -11.86 10.42
N SER A 605 17.53 -11.27 10.62
CA SER A 605 18.28 -11.36 11.88
C SER A 605 17.43 -10.97 13.10
N GLN A 606 16.54 -9.98 12.98
CA GLN A 606 15.61 -9.59 14.04
C GLN A 606 14.71 -10.76 14.47
N SER A 607 14.19 -11.53 13.51
CA SER A 607 13.38 -12.70 13.79
C SER A 607 14.19 -13.86 14.37
N TYR A 608 15.41 -14.08 13.88
CA TYR A 608 16.31 -15.09 14.46
C TYR A 608 16.70 -14.77 15.90
N GLU A 609 17.01 -13.50 16.20
CA GLU A 609 17.37 -13.04 17.54
C GLU A 609 16.23 -13.29 18.54
N LEU A 610 14.99 -12.90 18.20
CA LEU A 610 13.84 -13.13 19.08
C LEU A 610 13.53 -14.62 19.23
N TYR A 611 13.46 -15.34 18.10
CA TYR A 611 13.19 -16.79 18.10
C TYR A 611 14.18 -17.52 19.01
N ARG A 612 15.47 -17.25 18.87
CA ARG A 612 16.51 -17.92 19.65
C ARG A 612 16.43 -17.58 21.13
N ASN A 613 16.19 -16.31 21.46
CA ASN A 613 16.04 -15.89 22.85
C ASN A 613 14.86 -16.60 23.52
N ILE A 614 13.67 -16.58 22.90
CA ILE A 614 12.49 -17.25 23.45
C ILE A 614 12.72 -18.75 23.57
N LYS A 615 13.23 -19.38 22.50
CA LYS A 615 13.41 -20.83 22.42
C LYS A 615 14.38 -21.39 23.47
N VAL A 616 15.38 -20.62 23.89
CA VAL A 616 16.43 -21.07 24.82
C VAL A 616 16.16 -20.62 26.26
N ARG A 617 15.48 -19.49 26.47
CA ARG A 617 15.29 -18.88 27.80
C ARG A 617 13.93 -19.18 28.44
N THR A 618 12.99 -19.74 27.68
CA THR A 618 11.60 -19.93 28.12
C THR A 618 11.01 -21.23 27.57
N ASP A 619 9.90 -21.67 28.16
CA ASP A 619 9.05 -22.73 27.62
C ASP A 619 7.92 -22.19 26.72
N THR A 620 7.94 -20.87 26.42
CA THR A 620 6.88 -20.21 25.65
C THR A 620 6.84 -20.77 24.23
N PRO A 621 5.65 -21.21 23.74
CA PRO A 621 5.52 -21.70 22.39
C PRO A 621 5.93 -20.64 21.36
N VAL A 622 6.91 -20.98 20.53
CA VAL A 622 7.42 -20.08 19.48
C VAL A 622 7.65 -20.83 18.17
N ARG A 623 7.28 -20.20 17.06
CA ARG A 623 7.57 -20.67 15.70
C ARG A 623 8.10 -19.54 14.85
N LEU A 624 9.07 -19.84 13.98
CA LEU A 624 9.56 -18.94 12.94
C LEU A 624 9.27 -19.55 11.56
N VAL A 625 8.66 -18.78 10.67
CA VAL A 625 8.42 -19.11 9.26
C VAL A 625 9.08 -18.04 8.39
N LEU A 626 9.87 -18.47 7.42
CA LEU A 626 10.52 -17.61 6.44
C LEU A 626 9.91 -17.86 5.06
N TYR A 627 9.64 -16.80 4.33
CA TYR A 627 9.07 -16.84 2.97
C TYR A 627 10.16 -16.56 1.94
N PRO A 628 10.63 -17.57 1.17
CA PRO A 628 11.65 -17.37 0.15
C PRO A 628 11.16 -16.54 -1.05
N GLY A 629 12.01 -15.64 -1.51
CA GLY A 629 11.71 -14.67 -2.55
C GLY A 629 10.73 -13.58 -2.14
N GLU A 630 10.58 -13.33 -0.84
CA GLU A 630 9.74 -12.27 -0.26
C GLU A 630 10.58 -11.29 0.57
N GLY A 631 10.25 -10.01 0.49
CA GLY A 631 10.94 -8.95 1.22
C GLY A 631 10.16 -8.47 2.45
N HIS A 632 10.12 -7.16 2.68
CA HIS A 632 9.37 -6.53 3.78
C HIS A 632 7.83 -6.71 3.73
N GLY A 633 7.32 -7.42 2.73
CA GLY A 633 5.93 -7.80 2.57
C GLY A 633 5.81 -8.90 1.52
N ASN A 634 4.76 -9.71 1.60
CA ASN A 634 4.57 -10.84 0.69
C ASN A 634 3.89 -10.40 -0.61
N ARG A 635 4.52 -10.66 -1.75
CA ARG A 635 4.04 -10.33 -3.09
C ARG A 635 3.42 -11.51 -3.81
N LYS A 636 3.84 -12.75 -3.51
CA LYS A 636 3.35 -13.95 -4.20
C LYS A 636 2.07 -14.48 -3.56
N ALA A 637 1.14 -14.96 -4.40
CA ALA A 637 -0.14 -15.50 -3.98
C ALA A 637 -0.03 -16.58 -2.90
N ALA A 638 0.87 -17.55 -3.09
CA ALA A 638 1.02 -18.65 -2.14
C ALA A 638 1.56 -18.20 -0.78
N ALA A 639 2.47 -17.22 -0.76
CA ALA A 639 3.02 -16.66 0.48
C ALA A 639 1.98 -15.82 1.22
N GLN A 640 1.12 -15.09 0.50
CA GLN A 640 -0.01 -14.36 1.08
C GLN A 640 -1.06 -15.31 1.68
N TYR A 641 -1.43 -16.37 0.94
CA TYR A 641 -2.38 -17.38 1.42
C TYR A 641 -1.84 -18.11 2.67
N ASP A 642 -0.60 -18.61 2.62
CA ASP A 642 0.02 -19.32 3.75
C ASP A 642 0.10 -18.43 5.00
N TYR A 643 0.47 -17.15 4.84
CA TYR A 643 0.47 -16.18 5.94
C TYR A 643 -0.90 -16.12 6.62
N ASN A 644 -1.96 -15.90 5.83
CA ASN A 644 -3.30 -15.70 6.38
C ASN A 644 -3.77 -16.93 7.15
N VAL A 645 -3.59 -18.12 6.56
CA VAL A 645 -3.95 -19.40 7.17
C VAL A 645 -3.17 -19.65 8.47
N ARG A 646 -1.85 -19.40 8.49
CA ARG A 646 -1.03 -19.63 9.69
C ARG A 646 -1.37 -18.66 10.81
N MET A 647 -1.57 -17.38 10.48
CA MET A 647 -1.97 -16.35 11.44
C MET A 647 -3.29 -16.73 12.12
N LEU A 648 -4.33 -17.06 11.34
CA LEU A 648 -5.63 -17.43 11.88
C LEU A 648 -5.57 -18.73 12.68
N ARG A 649 -4.80 -19.72 12.23
CA ARG A 649 -4.59 -20.99 12.94
C ARG A 649 -3.92 -20.76 14.29
N TRP A 650 -2.91 -19.90 14.35
CA TRP A 650 -2.24 -19.54 15.61
C TRP A 650 -3.21 -18.88 16.58
N MET A 651 -4.00 -17.92 16.09
CA MET A 651 -5.04 -17.26 16.90
C MET A 651 -6.12 -18.25 17.36
N ASP A 652 -6.60 -19.14 16.49
CA ASP A 652 -7.61 -20.16 16.83
C ASP A 652 -7.11 -21.08 17.95
N THR A 653 -5.85 -21.52 17.88
CA THR A 653 -5.27 -22.40 18.91
C THR A 653 -5.15 -21.74 20.28
N TYR A 654 -4.71 -20.48 20.34
CA TYR A 654 -4.35 -19.82 21.60
C TYR A 654 -5.39 -18.85 22.15
N LEU A 655 -6.31 -18.32 21.32
CA LEU A 655 -7.42 -17.46 21.78
C LEU A 655 -8.73 -18.21 21.99
N LYS A 656 -8.98 -19.29 21.22
CA LYS A 656 -10.22 -20.07 21.31
C LYS A 656 -10.02 -21.47 21.86
N GLY A 657 -8.94 -22.14 21.47
CA GLY A 657 -8.60 -23.48 21.91
C GLY A 657 -8.09 -23.54 23.36
N SER A 658 -7.69 -24.74 23.78
CA SER A 658 -7.04 -24.96 25.08
C SER A 658 -5.59 -24.47 25.11
N GLY A 659 -5.00 -24.14 23.95
CA GLY A 659 -3.59 -23.76 23.81
C GLY A 659 -2.57 -24.87 24.16
N ALA A 660 -3.03 -26.10 24.43
CA ALA A 660 -2.20 -27.17 24.99
C ALA A 660 -1.18 -27.73 24.00
N GLU A 661 -1.49 -27.74 22.70
CA GLU A 661 -0.61 -28.23 21.64
C GLU A 661 -0.35 -27.14 20.60
N MET A 662 0.90 -27.02 20.18
CA MET A 662 1.29 -26.09 19.12
C MET A 662 0.69 -26.55 17.77
N PRO A 663 0.19 -25.63 16.92
CA PRO A 663 -0.36 -26.01 15.61
C PRO A 663 0.64 -26.82 14.76
N PRO A 664 0.20 -27.72 13.87
CA PRO A 664 1.09 -28.47 12.97
C PRO A 664 2.01 -27.58 12.14
N GLU A 665 3.20 -28.07 11.80
CA GLU A 665 4.23 -27.31 11.07
C GLU A 665 3.87 -27.05 9.60
N ARG A 666 3.19 -28.00 8.96
CA ARG A 666 2.78 -27.90 7.55
C ARG A 666 1.40 -27.26 7.42
N ILE A 667 1.22 -26.54 6.31
CA ILE A 667 -0.11 -26.10 5.89
C ILE A 667 -0.83 -27.31 5.28
N GLU A 668 -2.10 -27.46 5.63
CA GLU A 668 -2.99 -28.41 4.95
C GLU A 668 -3.76 -27.60 3.92
N LEU A 669 -3.65 -28.01 2.65
CA LEU A 669 -4.39 -27.35 1.58
C LEU A 669 -5.84 -27.88 1.57
N PRO A 670 -6.84 -27.03 1.31
CA PRO A 670 -8.22 -27.46 1.17
C PRO A 670 -8.39 -28.55 0.10
N ALA A 671 -9.39 -29.41 0.29
CA ALA A 671 -9.76 -30.39 -0.73
C ALA A 671 -10.17 -29.65 -2.03
N GLY A 672 -9.53 -30.01 -3.14
CA GLY A 672 -9.74 -29.36 -4.43
C GLY A 672 -8.74 -28.25 -4.77
N PHE A 673 -7.82 -27.89 -3.87
CA PHE A 673 -6.72 -26.97 -4.19
C PHE A 673 -5.81 -27.62 -5.23
N VAL A 674 -5.91 -27.16 -6.47
CA VAL A 674 -5.10 -27.65 -7.60
C VAL A 674 -3.82 -26.83 -7.61
N GLY A 675 -2.83 -27.21 -6.80
CA GLY A 675 -1.53 -26.54 -6.80
C GLY A 675 -0.87 -26.51 -8.19
N THR A 676 0.18 -25.72 -8.35
CA THR A 676 0.88 -25.59 -9.64
C THR A 676 1.50 -26.92 -10.08
N SER A 677 1.24 -27.36 -11.32
CA SER A 677 1.80 -28.60 -11.90
C SER A 677 3.30 -28.51 -12.25
N ASP A 678 3.96 -27.37 -12.06
CA ASP A 678 5.36 -27.14 -12.45
C ASP A 678 6.38 -27.53 -11.36
N ALA A 679 6.09 -28.56 -10.57
CA ALA A 679 7.17 -29.29 -9.91
C ALA A 679 7.88 -30.12 -10.97
N LYS A 680 8.86 -29.52 -11.67
CA LYS A 680 9.97 -30.33 -12.19
C LYS A 680 10.56 -31.03 -10.98
N SER A 681 10.35 -32.34 -10.93
CA SER A 681 11.11 -33.27 -10.12
C SER A 681 12.59 -33.06 -10.44
N GLU A 682 13.31 -32.38 -9.58
CA GLU A 682 14.75 -32.60 -9.46
C GLU A 682 14.92 -33.54 -8.27
N ASP A 683 15.36 -34.76 -8.62
CA ASP A 683 15.76 -35.84 -7.71
C ASP A 683 16.92 -35.42 -6.78
#